data_AF-S2J177-F1
#
_entry.id   AF-S2J177-F1
#
_cell.length_a   1.000
_cell.length_b   1.000
_cell.length_c   1.000
_cell.angle_alpha   90.00
_cell.angle_beta   90.00
_cell.angle_gamma   90.00
#
_symmetry.space_group_name_H-M   'P 1'
#
loop_
_entity.id
_entity.type
_entity.pdbx_description
1 polymer ?
#
loop_
_entity_poly.entity_id
_entity_poly.type
_entity_poly.pdbx_seq_one_letter_code
_entity_poly.pdbx_strand_id
1 'polypeptide(L)'
;MYWDQLPFEILQRIFHFVDSAYADHPNRQDVFIDLQLVCKSWHKAAYEAFYQEVSLSEEHVQFAALASTQVGSLVKRVTFLFDFPSNKEASAIVQSIIRNCPNIEEIYTASDAGRQLVWTLLVSDDVKMKRLKTLGQEGCNAFDTNVYTDVALKYKDTFTQLYLLNNNANSNVRTNVLHQPLVRHLSKFTALQHLIVNSTFRFSHDRLDQLLNDCPSTLHKLVFEKIRLEADTPLPEVIDTMTHAKQLSISQCDIRPISLSYLIRKLKGLQELELDYLCSQASNSWWDQLSAFCLPIQIYEINIKLTDEQIFFQLDKCFDLIQKSVPVRCINNKRELHIYGLKEDDYLGLIDHHVRLTRGSSSQTLVIDPYDFEGVSIVDILDLAKQYLPNSIRIDFENIEDMYQTFLARDVDDKNTQQFLTADEIKHIMVQHHNVDVNSSWAIVNQVHHLLRQAEPASLHFRNMVMLHTESPDVTPVKKLSLLSFDTSILQHNVLPQLSNVLHRIDRLEITSCAILADEPHVLKLFLPSTTIRTLSLIVRPLLGNDAYRDRYFKNCFLENLELLKAVSLKGQYTLKIETSEKTHVSRRKGSREALGVSVDITSGTKDNFLIWIKCADLEEFRISSDWNHAFEKVANIDIT
;
A
#
# COMPACT_ATOMS: atom_id res chain seq x y z
N MET A 1 -26.17 26.48 -3.18
CA MET A 1 -25.19 26.82 -4.23
C MET A 1 -25.53 25.94 -5.42
N TYR A 2 -25.86 26.52 -6.57
CA TYR A 2 -26.29 25.73 -7.73
C TYR A 2 -25.07 25.39 -8.59
N TRP A 3 -24.92 24.11 -8.94
CA TRP A 3 -23.76 23.58 -9.67
C TRP A 3 -23.65 24.12 -11.10
N ASP A 4 -24.75 24.59 -11.69
CA ASP A 4 -24.84 25.19 -13.03
C ASP A 4 -24.34 26.64 -13.08
N GLN A 5 -24.13 27.29 -11.93
CA GLN A 5 -23.67 28.67 -11.79
C GLN A 5 -22.20 28.79 -11.36
N LEU A 6 -21.46 27.68 -11.32
CA LEU A 6 -20.04 27.73 -10.98
C LEU A 6 -19.24 28.53 -12.02
N PRO A 7 -18.32 29.40 -11.58
CA PRO A 7 -17.39 30.06 -12.49
C PRO A 7 -16.57 29.03 -13.26
N PHE A 8 -16.23 29.38 -14.49
CA PHE A 8 -15.48 28.52 -15.40
C PHE A 8 -14.15 28.04 -14.80
N GLU A 9 -13.45 28.91 -14.09
CA GLU A 9 -12.17 28.62 -13.43
C GLU A 9 -12.32 27.61 -12.29
N ILE A 10 -13.47 27.61 -11.60
CA ILE A 10 -13.79 26.63 -10.56
C ILE A 10 -14.09 25.28 -11.20
N LEU A 11 -14.84 25.26 -12.31
CA LEU A 11 -15.10 24.03 -13.07
C LEU A 11 -13.81 23.42 -13.61
N GLN A 12 -12.90 24.22 -14.16
CA GLN A 12 -11.58 23.75 -14.59
C GLN A 12 -10.79 23.11 -13.45
N ARG A 13 -10.82 23.69 -12.24
CA ARG A 13 -10.17 23.09 -11.06
C ARG A 13 -10.82 21.79 -10.64
N ILE A 14 -12.16 21.73 -10.59
CA ILE A 14 -12.89 20.50 -10.27
C ILE A 14 -12.53 19.41 -11.28
N PHE A 15 -12.56 19.72 -12.57
CA PHE A 15 -12.26 18.76 -13.63
C PHE A 15 -10.79 18.34 -13.64
N HIS A 16 -9.85 19.19 -13.23
CA HIS A 16 -8.47 18.79 -12.99
C HIS A 16 -8.34 17.78 -11.82
N PHE A 17 -9.13 17.92 -10.77
CA PHE A 17 -9.18 16.91 -9.69
C PHE A 17 -9.82 15.61 -10.15
N VAL A 18 -10.90 15.67 -10.94
CA VAL A 18 -11.50 14.48 -11.58
C VAL A 18 -10.44 13.79 -12.45
N ASP A 19 -9.75 14.55 -13.29
CA ASP A 19 -8.70 14.04 -14.16
C ASP A 19 -7.61 13.27 -13.39
N SER A 20 -7.18 13.84 -12.26
CA SER A 20 -6.16 13.23 -11.39
C SER A 20 -6.69 11.98 -10.67
N ALA A 21 -7.95 11.97 -10.25
CA ALA A 21 -8.56 10.83 -9.57
C ALA A 21 -8.81 9.63 -10.49
N TYR A 22 -8.95 9.87 -11.80
CA TYR A 22 -9.20 8.85 -12.83
C TYR A 22 -8.00 8.61 -13.75
N ALA A 23 -6.78 9.03 -13.37
CA ALA A 23 -5.59 8.97 -14.23
C ALA A 23 -5.34 7.56 -14.82
N ASP A 24 -5.58 6.51 -14.04
CA ASP A 24 -5.39 5.10 -14.42
C ASP A 24 -6.68 4.39 -14.83
N HIS A 25 -7.80 5.10 -14.92
CA HIS A 25 -9.10 4.48 -15.20
C HIS A 25 -9.35 4.36 -16.73
N PRO A 26 -9.70 3.17 -17.25
CA PRO A 26 -9.85 2.94 -18.69
C PRO A 26 -10.94 3.82 -19.34
N ASN A 27 -11.98 4.21 -18.57
CA ASN A 27 -13.09 5.03 -19.06
C ASN A 27 -12.96 6.54 -18.74
N ARG A 28 -11.74 7.04 -18.50
CA ARG A 28 -11.54 8.47 -18.18
C ARG A 28 -12.14 9.42 -19.22
N GLN A 29 -12.07 9.07 -20.50
CA GLN A 29 -12.66 9.88 -21.57
C GLN A 29 -14.20 9.92 -21.50
N ASP A 30 -14.84 8.81 -21.16
CA ASP A 30 -16.30 8.74 -21.02
C ASP A 30 -16.81 9.67 -19.92
N VAL A 31 -16.06 9.78 -18.81
CA VAL A 31 -16.39 10.72 -17.72
C VAL A 31 -16.50 12.14 -18.26
N PHE A 32 -15.56 12.59 -19.10
CA PHE A 32 -15.61 13.94 -19.66
C PHE A 32 -16.66 14.12 -20.74
N ILE A 33 -17.05 13.05 -21.46
CA ILE A 33 -18.20 13.07 -22.37
C ILE A 33 -19.49 13.29 -21.55
N ASP A 34 -19.67 12.55 -20.46
CA ASP A 34 -20.82 12.70 -19.58
C ASP A 34 -20.88 14.10 -18.94
N LEU A 35 -19.73 14.62 -18.49
CA LEU A 35 -19.63 15.97 -17.92
C LEU A 35 -20.02 17.07 -18.92
N GLN A 36 -19.77 16.85 -20.23
CA GLN A 36 -20.19 17.78 -21.28
C GLN A 36 -21.71 17.85 -21.46
N LEU A 37 -22.44 16.80 -21.05
CA LEU A 37 -23.88 16.67 -21.21
C LEU A 37 -24.69 17.20 -20.00
N VAL A 38 -24.03 17.48 -18.87
CA VAL A 38 -24.69 17.93 -17.63
C VAL A 38 -25.44 19.24 -17.83
N CYS A 39 -24.74 20.30 -18.26
CA CYS A 39 -25.35 21.58 -18.56
C CYS A 39 -24.42 22.46 -19.42
N LYS A 40 -24.96 23.58 -19.95
CA LYS A 40 -24.22 24.47 -20.86
C LYS A 40 -22.96 25.08 -20.24
N SER A 41 -22.96 25.40 -18.94
CA SER A 41 -21.79 25.98 -18.27
C SER A 41 -20.66 24.96 -18.12
N TRP A 42 -20.99 23.69 -17.89
CA TRP A 42 -20.04 22.60 -17.76
C TRP A 42 -19.43 22.19 -19.09
N HIS A 43 -20.25 22.23 -20.16
CA HIS A 43 -19.85 21.82 -21.50
C HIS A 43 -18.49 22.38 -21.91
N LYS A 44 -18.29 23.70 -21.80
CA LYS A 44 -17.03 24.33 -22.23
C LYS A 44 -15.83 23.84 -21.40
N ALA A 45 -15.95 23.80 -20.08
CA ALA A 45 -14.84 23.39 -19.21
C ALA A 45 -14.51 21.89 -19.37
N ALA A 46 -15.54 21.05 -19.55
CA ALA A 46 -15.38 19.62 -19.75
C ALA A 46 -14.80 19.31 -21.14
N TYR A 47 -15.20 20.06 -22.17
CA TYR A 47 -14.62 20.00 -23.51
C TYR A 47 -13.13 20.37 -23.51
N GLU A 48 -12.76 21.44 -22.79
CA GLU A 48 -11.34 21.80 -22.64
C GLU A 48 -10.54 20.76 -21.84
N ALA A 49 -11.14 20.13 -20.82
CA ALA A 49 -10.48 19.06 -20.08
C ALA A 49 -10.31 17.80 -20.94
N PHE A 50 -11.34 17.42 -21.71
CA PHE A 50 -11.33 16.26 -22.59
C PHE A 50 -10.18 16.29 -23.61
N TYR A 51 -9.95 17.45 -24.25
CA TYR A 51 -8.92 17.57 -25.30
C TYR A 51 -7.53 17.94 -24.77
N GLN A 52 -7.33 18.12 -23.47
CA GLN A 52 -6.01 18.40 -22.91
C GLN A 52 -5.04 17.23 -23.06
N GLU A 53 -5.55 16.00 -22.99
CA GLU A 53 -4.81 14.76 -23.17
C GLU A 53 -5.43 13.92 -24.29
N VAL A 54 -4.63 13.63 -25.32
CA VAL A 54 -5.10 12.90 -26.50
C VAL A 54 -4.29 11.62 -26.65
N SER A 55 -5.00 10.49 -26.67
CA SER A 55 -4.44 9.18 -26.97
C SER A 55 -4.76 8.79 -28.41
N LEU A 56 -3.76 8.39 -29.17
CA LEU A 56 -3.85 8.12 -30.59
C LEU A 56 -3.51 6.66 -30.89
N SER A 57 -4.49 5.94 -31.42
CA SER A 57 -4.37 4.59 -32.01
C SER A 57 -4.57 4.65 -33.53
N GLU A 58 -4.60 3.49 -34.20
CA GLU A 58 -4.95 3.36 -35.62
C GLU A 58 -6.31 3.97 -35.97
N GLU A 59 -7.29 3.90 -35.06
CA GLU A 59 -8.65 4.43 -35.28
C GLU A 59 -8.70 5.97 -35.29
N HIS A 60 -7.67 6.62 -34.75
CA HIS A 60 -7.65 8.07 -34.50
C HIS A 60 -6.89 8.87 -35.56
N VAL A 61 -6.63 8.29 -36.73
CA VAL A 61 -5.92 8.93 -37.86
C VAL A 61 -6.56 10.25 -38.29
N GLN A 62 -7.88 10.39 -38.13
CA GLN A 62 -8.62 11.61 -38.49
C GLN A 62 -8.41 12.77 -37.51
N PHE A 63 -7.82 12.52 -36.32
CA PHE A 63 -7.60 13.56 -35.31
C PHE A 63 -6.76 14.73 -35.84
N ALA A 64 -5.80 14.48 -36.75
CA ALA A 64 -5.01 15.53 -37.37
C ALA A 64 -5.86 16.60 -38.08
N ALA A 65 -6.99 16.23 -38.69
CA ALA A 65 -7.91 17.17 -39.31
C ALA A 65 -8.70 17.98 -38.26
N LEU A 66 -9.10 17.35 -37.15
CA LEU A 66 -9.77 18.01 -36.04
C LEU A 66 -8.84 19.01 -35.31
N ALA A 67 -7.58 18.62 -35.11
CA ALA A 67 -6.55 19.45 -34.50
C ALA A 67 -6.33 20.76 -35.26
N SER A 68 -6.32 20.70 -36.60
CA SER A 68 -6.12 21.88 -37.45
C SER A 68 -7.27 22.88 -37.45
N THR A 69 -8.48 22.46 -37.03
CA THR A 69 -9.70 23.27 -37.18
C THR A 69 -10.25 23.78 -35.85
N GLN A 70 -10.17 23.00 -34.77
CA GLN A 70 -10.94 23.29 -33.56
C GLN A 70 -10.18 23.08 -32.24
N VAL A 71 -9.47 21.96 -32.10
CA VAL A 71 -9.01 21.50 -30.78
C VAL A 71 -7.52 21.69 -30.53
N GLY A 72 -6.71 21.97 -31.56
CA GLY A 72 -5.25 21.94 -31.46
C GLY A 72 -4.68 22.86 -30.36
N SER A 73 -5.31 24.01 -30.10
CA SER A 73 -4.87 24.92 -29.03
C SER A 73 -5.12 24.40 -27.60
N LEU A 74 -5.96 23.38 -27.43
CA LEU A 74 -6.31 22.80 -26.14
C LEU A 74 -5.36 21.66 -25.74
N VAL A 75 -4.76 21.00 -26.73
CA VAL A 75 -3.91 19.82 -26.54
C VAL A 75 -2.62 20.20 -25.81
N LYS A 76 -2.39 19.55 -24.66
CA LYS A 76 -1.16 19.68 -23.86
C LYS A 76 -0.36 18.38 -23.85
N ARG A 77 -1.01 17.23 -23.89
CA ARG A 77 -0.38 15.91 -23.85
C ARG A 77 -0.85 15.06 -25.03
N VAL A 78 0.09 14.38 -25.68
CA VAL A 78 -0.21 13.44 -26.76
C VAL A 78 0.44 12.10 -26.47
N THR A 79 -0.35 11.03 -26.47
CA THR A 79 0.11 9.65 -26.24
C THR A 79 -0.15 8.83 -27.50
N PHE A 80 0.90 8.31 -28.13
CA PHE A 80 0.80 7.37 -29.24
C PHE A 80 0.76 5.94 -28.69
N LEU A 81 -0.37 5.25 -28.88
CA LEU A 81 -0.63 3.91 -28.35
C LEU A 81 0.11 2.82 -29.14
N PHE A 82 0.10 1.59 -28.64
CA PHE A 82 0.88 0.47 -29.21
C PHE A 82 0.51 0.16 -30.66
N ASP A 83 -0.75 0.33 -31.01
CA ASP A 83 -1.35 0.09 -32.32
C ASP A 83 -1.28 1.30 -33.26
N PHE A 84 -0.66 2.41 -32.84
CA PHE A 84 -0.48 3.56 -33.72
C PHE A 84 0.38 3.19 -34.94
N PRO A 85 -0.03 3.55 -36.18
CA PRO A 85 0.68 3.14 -37.38
C PRO A 85 2.12 3.67 -37.40
N SER A 86 3.03 2.90 -37.99
CA SER A 86 4.46 3.25 -38.15
C SER A 86 4.85 3.51 -39.62
N ASN A 87 3.86 3.73 -40.48
CA ASN A 87 4.03 3.91 -41.92
C ASN A 87 4.25 5.39 -42.31
N LYS A 88 4.33 5.67 -43.62
CA LYS A 88 4.50 7.05 -44.13
C LYS A 88 3.32 7.97 -43.80
N GLU A 89 2.11 7.43 -43.71
CA GLU A 89 0.91 8.21 -43.37
C GLU A 89 0.96 8.66 -41.92
N ALA A 90 1.45 7.81 -41.01
CA ALA A 90 1.69 8.15 -39.62
C ALA A 90 2.63 9.35 -39.46
N SER A 91 3.69 9.44 -40.29
CA SER A 91 4.59 10.59 -40.31
C SER A 91 3.85 11.90 -40.62
N ALA A 92 2.97 11.89 -41.63
CA ALA A 92 2.17 13.06 -41.99
C ALA A 92 1.18 13.45 -40.89
N ILE A 93 0.60 12.47 -40.19
CA ILE A 93 -0.30 12.70 -39.05
C ILE A 93 0.46 13.37 -37.90
N VAL A 94 1.61 12.81 -37.51
CA VAL A 94 2.45 13.37 -36.43
C VAL A 94 2.89 14.80 -36.78
N GLN A 95 3.35 15.05 -38.00
CA GLN A 95 3.70 16.40 -38.46
C GLN A 95 2.52 17.36 -38.39
N SER A 96 1.32 16.92 -38.81
CA SER A 96 0.11 17.73 -38.71
C SER A 96 -0.23 18.07 -37.26
N ILE A 97 -0.15 17.11 -36.35
CA ILE A 97 -0.39 17.34 -34.92
C ILE A 97 0.62 18.35 -34.37
N ILE A 98 1.92 18.16 -34.60
CA ILE A 98 2.95 19.07 -34.09
C ILE A 98 2.75 20.50 -34.62
N ARG A 99 2.33 20.65 -35.88
CA ARG A 99 2.08 21.96 -36.49
C ARG A 99 0.82 22.63 -35.95
N ASN A 100 -0.23 21.87 -35.71
CA ASN A 100 -1.56 22.39 -35.37
C ASN A 100 -1.82 22.46 -33.86
N CYS A 101 -0.99 21.82 -33.04
CA CYS A 101 -1.11 21.80 -31.58
C CYS A 101 0.05 22.55 -30.91
N PRO A 102 0.02 23.90 -30.88
CA PRO A 102 1.15 24.72 -30.43
C PRO A 102 1.42 24.65 -28.91
N ASN A 103 0.47 24.12 -28.14
CA ASN A 103 0.51 24.09 -26.67
C ASN A 103 0.93 22.75 -26.09
N ILE A 104 1.38 21.80 -26.92
CA ILE A 104 1.87 20.51 -26.43
C ILE A 104 3.06 20.73 -25.50
N GLU A 105 2.94 20.15 -24.32
CA GLU A 105 3.92 20.10 -23.25
C GLU A 105 4.52 18.70 -23.11
N GLU A 106 3.78 17.65 -23.45
CA GLU A 106 4.19 16.26 -23.18
C GLU A 106 3.89 15.35 -24.37
N ILE A 107 4.85 14.51 -24.75
CA ILE A 107 4.67 13.51 -25.81
C ILE A 107 5.11 12.14 -25.31
N TYR A 108 4.19 11.17 -25.38
CA TYR A 108 4.40 9.80 -24.96
C TYR A 108 4.21 8.83 -26.13
N THR A 109 4.97 7.74 -26.12
CA THR A 109 4.94 6.72 -27.18
C THR A 109 5.04 5.34 -26.53
N ALA A 110 4.01 4.52 -26.71
CA ALA A 110 3.93 3.18 -26.14
C ALA A 110 4.81 2.16 -26.88
N SER A 111 4.97 2.29 -28.20
CA SER A 111 5.79 1.38 -29.02
C SER A 111 7.14 1.98 -29.43
N ASP A 112 8.14 1.13 -29.60
CA ASP A 112 9.48 1.52 -30.08
C ASP A 112 9.44 2.10 -31.50
N ALA A 113 8.60 1.55 -32.37
CA ALA A 113 8.40 2.05 -33.73
C ALA A 113 7.78 3.45 -33.74
N GLY A 114 6.74 3.68 -32.94
CA GLY A 114 6.14 5.00 -32.77
C GLY A 114 7.14 6.00 -32.19
N ARG A 115 7.95 5.57 -31.23
CA ARG A 115 9.04 6.36 -30.65
C ARG A 115 10.05 6.82 -31.69
N GLN A 116 10.57 5.89 -32.49
CA GLN A 116 11.54 6.19 -33.54
C GLN A 116 10.95 7.17 -34.57
N LEU A 117 9.70 6.98 -34.97
CA LEU A 117 9.00 7.87 -35.89
C LEU A 117 8.86 9.30 -35.32
N VAL A 118 8.28 9.42 -34.13
CA VAL A 118 7.96 10.72 -33.52
C VAL A 118 9.24 11.49 -33.20
N TRP A 119 10.25 10.82 -32.63
CA TRP A 119 11.48 11.49 -32.22
C TRP A 119 12.32 11.95 -33.40
N THR A 120 12.41 11.17 -34.47
CA THR A 120 13.11 11.57 -35.70
C THR A 120 12.50 12.85 -36.28
N LEU A 121 11.17 12.98 -36.23
CA LEU A 121 10.47 14.20 -36.66
C LEU A 121 10.78 15.39 -35.74
N LEU A 122 10.87 15.16 -34.43
CA LEU A 122 11.20 16.22 -33.47
C LEU A 122 12.62 16.76 -33.62
N VAL A 123 13.58 15.95 -34.13
CA VAL A 123 14.95 16.42 -34.43
C VAL A 123 14.95 17.42 -35.59
N SER A 124 14.13 17.22 -36.62
CA SER A 124 14.09 18.06 -37.84
C SER A 124 13.98 19.56 -37.56
N ASP A 125 14.84 20.39 -38.16
CA ASP A 125 14.91 21.84 -37.93
C ASP A 125 13.60 22.61 -38.20
N ASP A 126 12.74 22.05 -39.05
CA ASP A 126 11.43 22.61 -39.41
C ASP A 126 10.42 22.52 -38.26
N VAL A 127 10.68 21.65 -37.28
CA VAL A 127 9.81 21.42 -36.14
C VAL A 127 10.31 22.21 -34.93
N LYS A 128 9.47 23.11 -34.40
CA LYS A 128 9.76 23.91 -33.21
C LYS A 128 8.58 23.94 -32.25
N MET A 129 8.66 23.15 -31.19
CA MET A 129 7.70 23.16 -30.09
C MET A 129 8.19 24.08 -28.96
N LYS A 130 7.42 25.12 -28.64
CA LYS A 130 7.84 26.15 -27.67
C LYS A 130 7.58 25.79 -26.20
N ARG A 131 6.81 24.73 -25.95
CA ARG A 131 6.34 24.37 -24.60
C ARG A 131 6.64 22.93 -24.22
N LEU A 132 7.39 22.20 -25.05
CA LEU A 132 7.68 20.79 -24.81
C LEU A 132 8.54 20.65 -23.55
N LYS A 133 8.00 19.98 -22.53
CA LYS A 133 8.57 19.80 -21.20
C LYS A 133 9.19 18.42 -20.98
N THR A 134 8.64 17.38 -21.59
CA THR A 134 9.09 15.99 -21.40
C THR A 134 8.78 15.09 -22.58
N LEU A 135 9.53 14.00 -22.70
CA LEU A 135 9.36 12.94 -23.69
C LEU A 135 9.44 11.58 -23.00
N GLY A 136 8.46 10.72 -23.26
CA GLY A 136 8.43 9.36 -22.71
C GLY A 136 7.92 9.29 -21.26
N GLN A 137 7.32 8.17 -20.92
CA GLN A 137 6.77 7.91 -19.60
C GLN A 137 7.86 7.36 -18.67
N GLU A 138 7.72 7.58 -17.36
CA GLU A 138 8.55 6.92 -16.35
C GLU A 138 8.52 5.39 -16.56
N GLY A 139 9.68 4.72 -16.51
CA GLY A 139 9.78 3.27 -16.69
C GLY A 139 9.93 2.76 -18.14
N CYS A 140 9.98 3.63 -19.16
CA CYS A 140 10.29 3.19 -20.53
C CYS A 140 11.78 2.82 -20.68
N ASN A 141 12.10 1.53 -20.83
CA ASN A 141 13.49 1.02 -20.77
C ASN A 141 14.21 0.87 -22.13
N ALA A 142 13.65 1.36 -23.24
CA ALA A 142 14.13 1.04 -24.59
C ALA A 142 14.24 2.27 -25.51
N PHE A 143 15.15 3.17 -25.20
CA PHE A 143 15.42 4.35 -26.02
C PHE A 143 16.57 4.13 -27.00
N ASP A 144 16.39 4.55 -28.26
CA ASP A 144 17.52 4.93 -29.11
C ASP A 144 18.16 6.17 -28.48
N THR A 145 19.29 5.96 -27.82
CA THR A 145 19.96 6.95 -26.98
C THR A 145 20.42 8.18 -27.75
N ASN A 146 20.70 8.02 -29.06
CA ASN A 146 21.23 9.11 -29.89
C ASN A 146 20.12 10.09 -30.27
N VAL A 147 19.01 9.58 -30.82
CA VAL A 147 17.89 10.43 -31.23
C VAL A 147 17.30 11.16 -30.03
N TYR A 148 17.15 10.48 -28.88
CA TYR A 148 16.71 11.14 -27.64
C TYR A 148 17.62 12.30 -27.26
N THR A 149 18.94 12.07 -27.29
CA THR A 149 19.94 13.08 -26.92
C THR A 149 19.82 14.33 -27.79
N ASP A 150 19.67 14.16 -29.10
CA ASP A 150 19.52 15.27 -30.04
C ASP A 150 18.23 16.05 -29.80
N VAL A 151 17.11 15.36 -29.57
CA VAL A 151 15.82 16.02 -29.26
C VAL A 151 15.92 16.78 -27.93
N ALA A 152 16.44 16.16 -26.87
CA ALA A 152 16.56 16.79 -25.57
C ALA A 152 17.45 18.04 -25.63
N LEU A 153 18.58 18.00 -26.35
CA LEU A 153 19.45 19.17 -26.53
C LEU A 153 18.77 20.29 -27.33
N LYS A 154 17.94 19.94 -28.31
CA LYS A 154 17.17 20.91 -29.09
C LYS A 154 16.14 21.66 -28.23
N TYR A 155 15.51 20.98 -27.28
CA TYR A 155 14.46 21.52 -26.40
C TYR A 155 14.93 21.81 -24.96
N LYS A 156 16.25 21.94 -24.76
CA LYS A 156 16.87 22.13 -23.44
C LYS A 156 16.28 23.29 -22.62
N ASP A 157 15.81 24.35 -23.27
CA ASP A 157 15.31 25.54 -22.59
C ASP A 157 13.91 25.34 -21.98
N THR A 158 13.16 24.32 -22.43
CA THR A 158 11.77 24.07 -22.02
C THR A 158 11.60 22.76 -21.26
N PHE A 159 12.57 21.86 -21.34
CA PHE A 159 12.52 20.56 -20.66
C PHE A 159 12.53 20.73 -19.13
N THR A 160 11.46 20.26 -18.48
CA THR A 160 11.37 20.20 -17.01
C THR A 160 11.74 18.82 -16.48
N GLN A 161 11.77 17.80 -17.34
CA GLN A 161 12.14 16.44 -16.98
C GLN A 161 13.13 15.88 -18.00
N LEU A 162 14.21 15.26 -17.52
CA LEU A 162 15.26 14.68 -18.35
C LEU A 162 15.59 13.27 -17.88
N TYR A 163 15.77 12.37 -18.84
CA TYR A 163 16.15 10.99 -18.61
C TYR A 163 17.60 10.76 -19.07
N LEU A 164 18.43 10.23 -18.18
CA LEU A 164 19.78 9.74 -18.48
C LEU A 164 19.74 8.22 -18.42
N LEU A 165 19.75 7.58 -19.58
CA LEU A 165 19.38 6.18 -19.74
C LEU A 165 20.61 5.32 -20.00
N ASN A 166 20.56 4.02 -19.70
CA ASN A 166 21.64 3.11 -20.08
C ASN A 166 21.08 1.73 -20.40
N ASN A 167 20.60 1.55 -21.63
CA ASN A 167 19.81 0.37 -22.03
C ASN A 167 20.63 -0.90 -22.31
N ASN A 168 21.91 -0.95 -21.93
CA ASN A 168 22.76 -2.09 -22.22
C ASN A 168 23.10 -2.87 -20.95
N ALA A 169 22.11 -3.57 -20.39
CA ALA A 169 22.35 -4.57 -19.36
C ALA A 169 23.25 -5.73 -19.86
N ASN A 170 23.32 -5.96 -21.18
CA ASN A 170 23.98 -7.12 -21.80
C ASN A 170 25.18 -6.80 -22.70
N SER A 171 25.59 -5.54 -22.90
CA SER A 171 26.72 -5.24 -23.78
C SER A 171 27.97 -4.88 -22.99
N ASN A 172 29.06 -5.62 -23.23
CA ASN A 172 30.42 -5.31 -22.74
C ASN A 172 30.99 -3.98 -23.28
N VAL A 173 30.17 -3.16 -23.96
CA VAL A 173 30.54 -1.85 -24.44
C VAL A 173 30.62 -0.91 -23.25
N ARG A 174 31.74 -0.22 -23.08
CA ARG A 174 31.91 0.79 -22.01
C ARG A 174 30.85 1.89 -22.20
N THR A 175 29.74 1.76 -21.48
CA THR A 175 28.48 2.53 -21.57
C THR A 175 28.58 4.01 -21.19
N ASN A 176 29.76 4.49 -20.76
CA ASN A 176 30.01 5.88 -20.39
C ASN A 176 29.91 6.90 -21.55
N VAL A 177 29.70 6.47 -22.80
CA VAL A 177 29.81 7.34 -23.99
C VAL A 177 28.46 7.89 -24.48
N LEU A 178 27.37 7.13 -24.38
CA LEU A 178 26.13 7.43 -25.14
C LEU A 178 25.39 8.69 -24.65
N HIS A 179 25.37 8.97 -23.34
CA HIS A 179 24.73 10.19 -22.79
C HIS A 179 25.73 11.21 -22.28
N GLN A 180 27.02 11.03 -22.57
CA GLN A 180 28.03 12.04 -22.25
C GLN A 180 27.70 13.44 -22.80
N PRO A 181 27.06 13.59 -23.99
CA PRO A 181 26.64 14.90 -24.47
C PRO A 181 25.57 15.56 -23.60
N LEU A 182 24.61 14.79 -23.05
CA LEU A 182 23.60 15.34 -22.14
C LEU A 182 24.22 15.77 -20.82
N VAL A 183 25.05 14.90 -20.22
CA VAL A 183 25.75 15.18 -18.96
C VAL A 183 26.57 16.47 -19.05
N ARG A 184 27.38 16.62 -20.11
CA ARG A 184 28.20 17.83 -20.37
C ARG A 184 27.38 19.11 -20.57
N HIS A 185 26.09 19.00 -20.80
CA HIS A 185 25.19 20.10 -21.12
C HIS A 185 24.04 20.24 -20.13
N LEU A 186 24.03 19.52 -19.00
CA LEU A 186 22.97 19.60 -17.99
C LEU A 186 22.71 21.03 -17.52
N SER A 187 23.77 21.83 -17.36
CA SER A 187 23.67 23.22 -16.95
C SER A 187 22.94 24.12 -17.96
N LYS A 188 22.78 23.66 -19.21
CA LYS A 188 22.01 24.37 -20.24
C LYS A 188 20.50 24.10 -20.15
N PHE A 189 20.05 23.13 -19.36
CA PHE A 189 18.63 22.83 -19.20
C PHE A 189 17.97 23.73 -18.15
N THR A 190 17.79 25.02 -18.49
CA THR A 190 17.42 26.05 -17.51
C THR A 190 16.04 25.88 -16.86
N ALA A 191 15.16 25.06 -17.43
CA ALA A 191 13.83 24.75 -16.89
C ALA A 191 13.78 23.40 -16.14
N LEU A 192 14.89 22.66 -16.08
CA LEU A 192 14.91 21.30 -15.54
C LEU A 192 14.57 21.27 -14.07
N GLN A 193 13.55 20.51 -13.72
CA GLN A 193 13.07 20.31 -12.36
C GLN A 193 13.32 18.87 -11.89
N HIS A 194 13.18 17.89 -12.78
CA HIS A 194 13.28 16.47 -12.47
C HIS A 194 14.35 15.79 -13.33
N LEU A 195 15.34 15.17 -12.70
CA LEU A 195 16.37 14.39 -13.38
C LEU A 195 16.22 12.92 -12.99
N ILE A 196 16.04 12.06 -13.99
CA ILE A 196 15.89 10.62 -13.83
C ILE A 196 17.12 9.95 -14.43
N VAL A 197 17.85 9.21 -13.61
CA VAL A 197 19.05 8.47 -13.99
C VAL A 197 18.71 6.98 -13.91
N ASN A 198 18.22 6.45 -15.01
CA ASN A 198 18.01 5.02 -15.16
C ASN A 198 19.28 4.42 -15.76
N SER A 199 20.17 4.00 -14.88
CA SER A 199 21.45 3.48 -15.32
C SER A 199 21.99 2.39 -14.40
N THR A 200 22.62 1.40 -15.00
CA THR A 200 23.56 0.52 -14.30
C THR A 200 24.94 1.17 -14.11
N PHE A 201 25.07 2.50 -14.21
CA PHE A 201 26.36 3.19 -14.12
C PHE A 201 27.02 2.87 -12.78
N ARG A 202 28.31 2.54 -12.85
CA ARG A 202 29.19 2.61 -11.70
C ARG A 202 29.72 4.03 -11.62
N PHE A 203 29.34 4.74 -10.57
CA PHE A 203 29.82 6.09 -10.32
C PHE A 203 31.03 6.01 -9.37
N SER A 204 32.13 6.67 -9.74
CA SER A 204 33.05 7.18 -8.73
C SER A 204 32.40 8.39 -8.04
N HIS A 205 32.81 8.69 -6.81
CA HIS A 205 32.30 9.88 -6.11
C HIS A 205 32.56 11.17 -6.92
N ASP A 206 33.70 11.31 -7.59
CA ASP A 206 34.00 12.46 -8.45
C ASP A 206 33.03 12.61 -9.64
N ARG A 207 32.65 11.49 -10.27
CA ARG A 207 31.72 11.53 -11.41
C ARG A 207 30.30 11.85 -10.98
N LEU A 208 29.87 11.30 -9.85
CA LEU A 208 28.58 11.68 -9.27
C LEU A 208 28.60 13.16 -8.87
N ASP A 209 29.69 13.64 -8.28
CA ASP A 209 29.82 15.05 -7.90
C ASP A 209 29.78 15.99 -9.09
N GLN A 210 30.52 15.65 -10.16
CA GLN A 210 30.46 16.39 -11.41
C GLN A 210 29.04 16.42 -11.99
N LEU A 211 28.37 15.27 -12.07
CA LEU A 211 26.99 15.17 -12.58
C LEU A 211 26.05 16.10 -11.80
N LEU A 212 26.16 16.08 -10.47
CA LEU A 212 25.32 16.87 -9.57
C LEU A 212 25.68 18.36 -9.58
N ASN A 213 26.96 18.73 -9.78
CA ASN A 213 27.39 20.12 -9.95
C ASN A 213 26.91 20.72 -11.28
N ASP A 214 26.83 19.90 -12.32
CA ASP A 214 26.34 20.34 -13.64
C ASP A 214 24.82 20.49 -13.68
N CYS A 215 24.09 20.10 -12.62
CA CYS A 215 22.65 20.27 -12.53
C CYS A 215 22.25 21.75 -12.33
N PRO A 216 21.17 22.22 -12.98
CA PRO A 216 20.71 23.59 -12.84
C PRO A 216 20.01 23.82 -11.49
N SER A 217 20.04 25.07 -11.00
CA SER A 217 19.42 25.45 -9.72
C SER A 217 17.90 25.25 -9.63
N THR A 218 17.23 25.04 -10.76
CA THR A 218 15.80 24.72 -10.85
C THR A 218 15.49 23.25 -10.52
N LEU A 219 16.52 22.40 -10.39
CA LEU A 219 16.34 20.98 -10.11
C LEU A 219 15.83 20.77 -8.68
N HIS A 220 14.69 20.08 -8.55
CA HIS A 220 14.07 19.80 -7.27
C HIS A 220 13.97 18.30 -6.98
N LYS A 221 13.87 17.44 -8.01
CA LYS A 221 13.72 15.99 -7.87
C LYS A 221 14.85 15.26 -8.58
N LEU A 222 15.50 14.36 -7.84
CA LEU A 222 16.49 13.42 -8.33
C LEU A 222 15.94 12.00 -8.20
N VAL A 223 15.95 11.24 -9.28
CA VAL A 223 15.55 9.83 -9.28
C VAL A 223 16.68 8.99 -9.84
N PHE A 224 17.09 7.96 -9.12
CA PHE A 224 18.06 6.96 -9.58
C PHE A 224 17.38 5.60 -9.56
N GLU A 225 17.14 5.00 -10.72
CA GLU A 225 16.54 3.65 -10.74
C GLU A 225 17.50 2.63 -10.13
N LYS A 226 18.80 2.79 -10.42
CA LYS A 226 19.86 2.00 -9.82
C LYS A 226 21.08 2.87 -9.59
N ILE A 227 21.65 2.79 -8.39
CA ILE A 227 22.92 3.44 -8.07
C ILE A 227 23.93 2.40 -7.59
N ARG A 228 25.10 2.37 -8.24
CA ARG A 228 26.25 1.57 -7.79
C ARG A 228 27.45 2.50 -7.66
N LEU A 229 27.88 2.72 -6.43
CA LEU A 229 29.05 3.55 -6.15
C LEU A 229 30.29 2.68 -6.00
N GLU A 230 31.37 3.09 -6.66
CA GLU A 230 32.63 2.34 -6.65
C GLU A 230 33.25 2.37 -5.25
N ALA A 231 33.39 1.16 -4.72
CA ALA A 231 33.87 0.77 -3.39
C ALA A 231 35.00 1.60 -2.78
N ASP A 232 35.98 1.97 -3.62
CA ASP A 232 37.30 2.44 -3.17
C ASP A 232 37.63 3.84 -3.71
N THR A 233 36.62 4.58 -4.17
CA THR A 233 36.86 5.94 -4.68
C THR A 233 36.84 6.94 -3.52
N PRO A 234 37.92 7.73 -3.32
CA PRO A 234 37.95 8.74 -2.28
C PRO A 234 36.84 9.78 -2.52
N LEU A 235 36.41 10.43 -1.45
CA LEU A 235 35.53 11.59 -1.59
C LEU A 235 36.28 12.74 -2.29
N PRO A 236 35.60 13.56 -3.09
CA PRO A 236 36.16 14.80 -3.60
C PRO A 236 36.69 15.66 -2.45
N GLU A 237 37.83 16.33 -2.65
CA GLU A 237 38.43 17.22 -1.64
C GLU A 237 37.45 18.33 -1.22
N VAL A 238 36.72 18.87 -2.20
CA VAL A 238 35.70 19.90 -2.04
C VAL A 238 34.38 19.35 -2.57
N ILE A 239 33.32 19.44 -1.75
CA ILE A 239 31.97 19.02 -2.12
C ILE A 239 31.07 20.25 -2.04
N ASP A 240 30.66 20.76 -3.19
CA ASP A 240 29.73 21.88 -3.29
C ASP A 240 28.31 21.44 -2.92
N THR A 241 27.69 22.13 -1.97
CA THR A 241 26.38 21.74 -1.43
C THR A 241 25.23 22.16 -2.33
N MET A 242 24.31 21.23 -2.60
CA MET A 242 23.04 21.46 -3.27
C MET A 242 21.92 21.71 -2.26
N THR A 243 21.38 22.93 -2.28
CA THR A 243 20.26 23.34 -1.40
C THR A 243 18.91 23.37 -2.12
N HIS A 244 18.92 23.28 -3.45
CA HIS A 244 17.73 23.37 -4.32
C HIS A 244 17.05 22.00 -4.54
N ALA A 245 17.81 20.90 -4.56
CA ALA A 245 17.27 19.54 -4.61
C ALA A 245 16.49 19.23 -3.32
N LYS A 246 15.20 18.93 -3.45
CA LYS A 246 14.26 18.69 -2.35
C LYS A 246 13.86 17.23 -2.20
N GLN A 247 13.91 16.46 -3.28
CA GLN A 247 13.49 15.07 -3.31
C GLN A 247 14.58 14.19 -3.92
N LEU A 248 14.84 13.05 -3.30
CA LEU A 248 15.73 12.00 -3.79
C LEU A 248 14.99 10.68 -3.72
N SER A 249 14.89 9.98 -4.84
CA SER A 249 14.37 8.61 -4.92
C SER A 249 15.43 7.70 -5.51
N ILE A 250 15.69 6.55 -4.88
CA ILE A 250 16.63 5.54 -5.37
C ILE A 250 15.99 4.16 -5.29
N SER A 251 15.70 3.52 -6.43
CA SER A 251 14.92 2.27 -6.43
C SER A 251 15.76 1.03 -6.15
N GLN A 252 17.02 0.98 -6.57
CA GLN A 252 17.94 -0.12 -6.28
C GLN A 252 19.28 0.42 -5.80
N CYS A 253 19.58 0.21 -4.51
CA CYS A 253 20.70 0.90 -3.89
C CYS A 253 21.63 -0.02 -3.06
N ASP A 254 22.90 -0.03 -3.46
CA ASP A 254 24.02 -0.56 -2.67
C ASP A 254 24.90 0.63 -2.25
N ILE A 255 24.52 1.28 -1.15
CA ILE A 255 25.14 2.52 -0.68
C ILE A 255 26.06 2.21 0.50
N ARG A 256 27.35 2.48 0.33
CA ARG A 256 28.35 2.34 1.40
C ARG A 256 28.33 3.51 2.39
N PRO A 257 28.92 3.39 3.59
CA PRO A 257 28.94 4.48 4.57
C PRO A 257 29.57 5.78 4.04
N ILE A 258 30.64 5.66 3.24
CA ILE A 258 31.30 6.82 2.62
C ILE A 258 30.39 7.54 1.62
N SER A 259 29.56 6.79 0.90
CA SER A 259 28.59 7.30 -0.05
C SER A 259 27.40 7.97 0.62
N LEU A 260 26.91 7.42 1.75
CA LEU A 260 25.95 8.13 2.60
C LEU A 260 26.53 9.45 3.10
N SER A 261 27.78 9.44 3.57
CA SER A 261 28.49 10.65 4.00
C SER A 261 28.58 11.70 2.89
N TYR A 262 28.86 11.26 1.66
CA TYR A 262 28.83 12.12 0.47
C TYR A 262 27.45 12.74 0.26
N LEU A 263 26.39 11.93 0.20
CA LEU A 263 25.02 12.40 -0.02
C LEU A 263 24.56 13.37 1.08
N ILE A 264 24.89 13.11 2.34
CA ILE A 264 24.61 14.01 3.48
C ILE A 264 25.29 15.36 3.30
N ARG A 265 26.52 15.39 2.81
CA ARG A 265 27.26 16.64 2.54
C ARG A 265 26.71 17.34 1.31
N LYS A 266 26.40 16.59 0.26
CA LYS A 266 25.96 17.10 -1.04
C LYS A 266 24.54 17.65 -1.01
N LEU A 267 23.57 16.89 -0.50
CA LEU A 267 22.14 17.18 -0.63
C LEU A 267 21.57 17.87 0.62
N LYS A 268 22.10 19.04 0.97
CA LYS A 268 21.67 19.80 2.15
C LYS A 268 20.25 20.36 2.06
N GLY A 269 19.67 20.43 0.86
CA GLY A 269 18.32 20.92 0.62
C GLY A 269 17.20 19.90 0.82
N LEU A 270 17.55 18.62 1.05
CA LEU A 270 16.64 17.49 0.96
C LEU A 270 15.53 17.53 2.02
N GLN A 271 14.30 17.29 1.58
CA GLN A 271 13.09 17.27 2.40
C GLN A 271 12.36 15.92 2.31
N GLU A 272 12.46 15.26 1.17
CA GLU A 272 11.85 13.95 0.90
C GLU A 272 12.90 12.96 0.43
N LEU A 273 12.83 11.73 0.96
CA LEU A 273 13.75 10.65 0.61
C LEU A 273 12.99 9.35 0.42
N GLU A 274 13.25 8.70 -0.70
CA GLU A 274 12.77 7.35 -0.99
C GLU A 274 13.98 6.48 -1.33
N LEU A 275 14.19 5.42 -0.55
CA LEU A 275 15.23 4.43 -0.79
C LEU A 275 14.57 3.06 -0.84
N ASP A 276 14.57 2.44 -1.99
CA ASP A 276 14.04 1.10 -2.18
C ASP A 276 15.18 0.08 -2.35
N TYR A 277 14.91 -1.17 -1.93
CA TYR A 277 15.86 -2.29 -1.95
C TYR A 277 17.26 -1.96 -1.38
N LEU A 278 17.32 -1.26 -0.25
CA LEU A 278 18.58 -0.91 0.41
C LEU A 278 19.16 -2.15 1.10
N CYS A 279 20.28 -2.67 0.60
CA CYS A 279 20.97 -3.79 1.25
C CYS A 279 21.58 -3.33 2.59
N SER A 280 21.06 -3.88 3.69
CA SER A 280 21.61 -3.63 5.03
C SER A 280 23.07 -4.11 5.13
N GLN A 281 23.83 -3.41 5.98
CA GLN A 281 25.23 -3.74 6.26
C GLN A 281 25.39 -4.07 7.75
N ALA A 282 26.30 -4.98 8.06
CA ALA A 282 26.66 -5.34 9.43
C ALA A 282 27.30 -4.21 10.23
N SER A 283 27.89 -3.22 9.56
CA SER A 283 28.72 -2.21 10.21
C SER A 283 27.89 -1.13 10.90
N ASN A 284 28.18 -0.85 12.17
CA ASN A 284 27.58 0.28 12.90
C ASN A 284 27.77 1.62 12.17
N SER A 285 28.92 1.83 11.53
CA SER A 285 29.19 3.07 10.79
C SER A 285 28.20 3.32 9.65
N TRP A 286 27.66 2.27 9.02
CA TRP A 286 26.64 2.39 8.01
C TRP A 286 25.32 2.91 8.59
N TRP A 287 24.87 2.30 9.69
CA TRP A 287 23.65 2.70 10.40
C TRP A 287 23.76 4.12 10.97
N ASP A 288 24.93 4.51 11.48
CA ASP A 288 25.17 5.87 11.97
C ASP A 288 25.05 6.90 10.85
N GLN A 289 25.58 6.60 9.66
CA GLN A 289 25.46 7.49 8.50
C GLN A 289 24.02 7.52 7.96
N LEU A 290 23.34 6.38 7.89
CA LEU A 290 21.93 6.35 7.48
C LEU A 290 21.07 7.17 8.44
N SER A 291 21.31 7.05 9.75
CA SER A 291 20.65 7.86 10.78
C SER A 291 20.91 9.36 10.60
N ALA A 292 22.17 9.73 10.39
CA ALA A 292 22.55 11.12 10.11
C ALA A 292 21.90 11.66 8.83
N PHE A 293 21.69 10.81 7.83
CA PHE A 293 21.01 11.18 6.59
C PHE A 293 19.51 11.40 6.80
N CYS A 294 18.84 10.54 7.55
CA CYS A 294 17.39 10.59 7.76
C CYS A 294 16.94 11.67 8.76
N LEU A 295 17.80 12.02 9.73
CA LEU A 295 17.48 12.95 10.81
C LEU A 295 16.92 14.32 10.32
N PRO A 296 17.57 15.03 9.36
CA PRO A 296 17.08 16.32 8.87
C PRO A 296 15.87 16.23 7.92
N ILE A 297 15.53 15.04 7.43
CA ILE A 297 14.54 14.83 6.37
C ILE A 297 13.12 14.85 6.96
N GLN A 298 12.18 15.49 6.28
CA GLN A 298 10.81 15.66 6.78
C GLN A 298 9.97 14.42 6.51
N ILE A 299 10.05 13.90 5.28
CA ILE A 299 9.30 12.75 4.81
C ILE A 299 10.31 11.74 4.28
N TYR A 300 10.25 10.50 4.75
CA TYR A 300 11.04 9.45 4.13
C TYR A 300 10.30 8.13 4.06
N GLU A 301 10.68 7.34 3.08
CA GLU A 301 10.33 5.95 2.89
C GLU A 301 11.61 5.17 2.58
N ILE A 302 11.96 4.20 3.43
CA ILE A 302 13.20 3.44 3.29
C ILE A 302 12.85 1.96 3.43
N ASN A 303 13.01 1.20 2.35
CA ASN A 303 12.88 -0.24 2.32
C ASN A 303 14.28 -0.88 2.41
N ILE A 304 14.52 -1.58 3.51
CA ILE A 304 15.80 -2.20 3.85
C ILE A 304 15.67 -3.71 3.71
N LYS A 305 16.49 -4.32 2.85
CA LYS A 305 16.67 -5.77 2.77
C LYS A 305 17.55 -6.22 3.93
N LEU A 306 17.01 -7.12 4.76
CA LEU A 306 17.72 -7.74 5.88
C LEU A 306 18.47 -8.99 5.41
N THR A 307 19.43 -9.42 6.21
CA THR A 307 20.19 -10.67 6.01
C THR A 307 19.96 -11.61 7.18
N ASP A 308 19.68 -12.88 6.91
CA ASP A 308 19.29 -13.89 7.91
C ASP A 308 20.29 -13.98 9.07
N GLU A 309 21.60 -13.95 8.77
CA GLU A 309 22.67 -14.06 9.77
C GLU A 309 22.65 -12.95 10.83
N GLN A 310 22.03 -11.80 10.54
CA GLN A 310 22.09 -10.60 11.38
C GLN A 310 20.72 -9.94 11.59
N ILE A 311 19.64 -10.68 11.34
CA ILE A 311 18.31 -10.10 11.23
C ILE A 311 17.90 -9.31 12.49
N PHE A 312 18.13 -9.85 13.68
CA PHE A 312 17.78 -9.17 14.94
C PHE A 312 18.64 -7.94 15.22
N PHE A 313 19.93 -7.98 14.87
CA PHE A 313 20.78 -6.79 14.97
C PHE A 313 20.31 -5.69 14.03
N GLN A 314 19.95 -6.04 12.79
CA GLN A 314 19.47 -5.08 11.80
C GLN A 314 18.09 -4.53 12.17
N LEU A 315 17.20 -5.37 12.71
CA LEU A 315 15.90 -4.94 13.24
C LEU A 315 16.06 -3.96 14.41
N ASP A 316 16.95 -4.24 15.36
CA ASP A 316 17.28 -3.33 16.47
C ASP A 316 17.72 -1.96 15.91
N LYS A 317 18.59 -1.96 14.89
CA LYS A 317 19.01 -0.73 14.21
C LYS A 317 17.87 0.00 13.48
N CYS A 318 16.93 -0.71 12.87
CA CYS A 318 15.73 -0.14 12.26
C CYS A 318 14.85 0.57 13.30
N PHE A 319 14.62 -0.07 14.46
CA PHE A 319 13.90 0.53 15.58
C PHE A 319 14.61 1.79 16.11
N ASP A 320 15.93 1.70 16.28
CA ASP A 320 16.79 2.82 16.67
C ASP A 320 16.69 4.00 15.69
N LEU A 321 16.72 3.71 14.39
CA LEU A 321 16.65 4.72 13.32
C LEU A 321 15.34 5.50 13.36
N ILE A 322 14.21 4.79 13.40
CA ILE A 322 12.88 5.40 13.40
C ILE A 322 12.59 6.11 14.72
N GLN A 323 13.20 5.65 15.83
CA GLN A 323 13.10 6.34 17.11
C GLN A 323 13.94 7.62 17.14
N LYS A 324 15.16 7.63 16.58
CA LYS A 324 16.03 8.83 16.56
C LYS A 324 15.50 9.93 15.63
N SER A 325 14.68 9.59 14.64
CA SER A 325 14.12 10.56 13.69
C SER A 325 13.02 11.47 14.28
N VAL A 326 12.87 11.57 15.61
CA VAL A 326 11.96 12.51 16.30
C VAL A 326 12.56 13.92 16.37
N PRO A 327 12.01 14.93 15.68
CA PRO A 327 12.16 16.31 16.14
C PRO A 327 11.28 16.52 17.36
N VAL A 328 11.85 17.07 18.44
CA VAL A 328 11.24 17.35 19.75
C VAL A 328 9.97 18.23 19.68
N ARG A 329 9.58 18.77 18.52
CA ARG A 329 8.56 19.83 18.38
C ARG A 329 7.50 19.65 17.30
N CYS A 330 7.41 18.52 16.60
CA CYS A 330 6.37 18.36 15.57
C CYS A 330 5.14 17.61 16.12
N ILE A 331 4.01 18.33 16.13
CA ILE A 331 2.69 17.87 16.62
C ILE A 331 2.10 16.78 15.70
N ASN A 332 2.63 16.61 14.49
CA ASN A 332 2.20 15.61 13.50
C ASN A 332 3.43 14.84 12.97
N ASN A 333 3.87 13.78 13.68
CA ASN A 333 4.88 12.83 13.16
C ASN A 333 4.38 11.37 13.15
N LYS A 334 3.97 10.81 12.01
CA LYS A 334 3.63 9.38 11.84
C LYS A 334 4.92 8.68 11.61
N ARG A 335 5.03 7.55 12.25
CA ARG A 335 6.09 6.59 12.08
C ARG A 335 5.42 5.26 11.84
N GLU A 336 5.77 4.66 10.73
CA GLU A 336 5.31 3.33 10.40
C GLU A 336 6.54 2.50 10.13
N LEU A 337 6.69 1.42 10.89
CA LEU A 337 7.70 0.41 10.67
C LEU A 337 6.95 -0.84 10.26
N HIS A 338 7.18 -1.28 9.02
CA HIS A 338 6.57 -2.48 8.46
C HIS A 338 7.66 -3.52 8.21
N ILE A 339 7.53 -4.67 8.85
CA ILE A 339 8.42 -5.83 8.69
C ILE A 339 7.65 -6.86 7.87
N TYR A 340 8.17 -7.23 6.70
CA TYR A 340 7.49 -8.15 5.79
C TYR A 340 8.45 -8.97 4.94
N GLY A 341 8.05 -10.19 4.59
CA GLY A 341 8.78 -11.04 3.66
C GLY A 341 8.38 -10.71 2.24
N LEU A 342 9.35 -10.66 1.32
CA LEU A 342 9.09 -10.63 -0.10
C LEU A 342 9.54 -11.96 -0.70
N LYS A 343 8.59 -12.72 -1.25
CA LYS A 343 8.88 -13.66 -2.32
C LYS A 343 9.18 -12.84 -3.57
N GLU A 344 10.45 -12.60 -3.88
CA GLU A 344 10.77 -12.10 -5.20
C GLU A 344 10.55 -13.23 -6.20
N ASP A 345 9.76 -12.96 -7.25
CA ASP A 345 9.65 -13.79 -8.47
C ASP A 345 10.98 -13.81 -9.27
N ASP A 346 12.11 -13.51 -8.63
CA ASP A 346 13.42 -13.74 -9.22
C ASP A 346 13.56 -15.24 -9.50
N TYR A 347 14.14 -15.59 -10.65
CA TYR A 347 14.26 -16.97 -11.18
C TYR A 347 14.84 -18.02 -10.22
N LEU A 348 15.29 -17.62 -9.03
CA LEU A 348 15.83 -18.46 -7.96
C LEU A 348 14.85 -18.74 -6.81
N GLY A 349 13.69 -18.06 -6.75
CA GLY A 349 12.68 -18.26 -5.70
C GLY A 349 13.20 -17.99 -4.28
N LEU A 350 14.16 -17.07 -4.13
CA LEU A 350 14.70 -16.70 -2.83
C LEU A 350 13.72 -15.74 -2.14
N ILE A 351 13.43 -16.03 -0.89
CA ILE A 351 12.62 -15.19 -0.03
C ILE A 351 13.57 -14.23 0.67
N ASP A 352 13.33 -12.93 0.53
CA ASP A 352 14.10 -11.91 1.22
C ASP A 352 13.26 -11.26 2.32
N HIS A 353 13.90 -10.93 3.43
CA HIS A 353 13.27 -10.22 4.54
C HIS A 353 13.44 -8.71 4.37
N HIS A 354 12.35 -7.96 4.51
CA HIS A 354 12.33 -6.52 4.29
C HIS A 354 11.78 -5.74 5.49
N VAL A 355 12.29 -4.52 5.66
CA VAL A 355 11.76 -3.54 6.60
C VAL A 355 11.52 -2.23 5.87
N ARG A 356 10.28 -1.78 5.82
CA ARG A 356 9.91 -0.45 5.32
C ARG A 356 9.72 0.52 6.49
N LEU A 357 10.50 1.58 6.48
CA LEU A 357 10.48 2.66 7.46
C LEU A 357 9.87 3.90 6.81
N THR A 358 8.74 4.35 7.33
CA THR A 358 8.03 5.53 6.82
C THR A 358 7.90 6.60 7.88
N ARG A 359 8.17 7.86 7.49
CA ARG A 359 7.94 9.07 8.31
C ARG A 359 7.07 10.04 7.52
N GLY A 360 5.89 10.43 8.06
CA GLY A 360 4.99 11.36 7.32
C GLY A 360 3.75 12.01 7.99
N SER A 361 3.06 11.41 8.97
CA SER A 361 1.74 11.90 9.49
C SER A 361 1.54 11.95 11.03
N SER A 362 0.65 11.26 11.77
CA SER A 362 0.51 11.42 13.25
C SER A 362 0.42 10.16 14.16
N SER A 363 0.71 8.93 13.69
CA SER A 363 0.64 7.69 14.52
C SER A 363 1.96 6.90 14.59
N GLN A 364 2.20 6.11 15.66
CA GLN A 364 3.36 5.21 15.78
C GLN A 364 2.91 3.77 15.56
N THR A 365 2.91 3.35 14.31
CA THR A 365 2.42 2.04 13.90
C THR A 365 3.59 1.07 13.71
N LEU A 366 3.44 -0.15 14.24
CA LEU A 366 4.25 -1.31 13.95
C LEU A 366 3.38 -2.31 13.18
N VAL A 367 3.82 -2.69 11.99
CA VAL A 367 3.19 -3.72 11.16
C VAL A 367 4.17 -4.88 11.04
N ILE A 368 3.73 -6.09 11.40
CA ILE A 368 4.50 -7.32 11.27
C ILE A 368 3.70 -8.24 10.36
N ASP A 369 4.27 -8.58 9.21
CA ASP A 369 3.74 -9.53 8.25
C ASP A 369 4.82 -10.61 8.04
N PRO A 370 4.90 -11.60 8.94
CA PRO A 370 5.94 -12.60 8.96
C PRO A 370 5.75 -13.65 7.87
N TYR A 371 4.90 -13.41 6.86
CA TYR A 371 4.75 -14.31 5.73
C TYR A 371 6.15 -14.59 5.16
N ASP A 372 6.54 -15.87 5.21
CA ASP A 372 7.85 -16.39 4.82
C ASP A 372 9.08 -15.99 5.66
N PHE A 373 8.92 -15.53 6.91
CA PHE A 373 10.02 -15.38 7.87
C PHE A 373 10.39 -16.73 8.54
N GLU A 374 11.07 -17.61 7.80
CA GLU A 374 11.58 -18.85 8.40
C GLU A 374 12.57 -18.55 9.54
N GLY A 375 12.30 -19.09 10.73
CA GLY A 375 13.24 -19.03 11.86
C GLY A 375 13.24 -17.73 12.69
N VAL A 376 12.33 -16.78 12.43
CA VAL A 376 12.25 -15.52 13.17
C VAL A 376 10.94 -15.44 13.96
N SER A 377 11.05 -15.45 15.29
CA SER A 377 9.89 -15.38 16.17
C SER A 377 9.32 -13.95 16.24
N ILE A 378 8.00 -13.82 16.08
CA ILE A 378 7.28 -12.56 16.30
C ILE A 378 7.50 -12.04 17.73
N VAL A 379 7.64 -12.93 18.71
CA VAL A 379 7.89 -12.55 20.11
C VAL A 379 9.23 -11.82 20.23
N ASP A 380 10.27 -12.31 19.57
CA ASP A 380 11.61 -11.69 19.57
C ASP A 380 11.58 -10.31 18.90
N ILE A 381 10.84 -10.17 17.79
CA ILE A 381 10.61 -8.87 17.12
C ILE A 381 9.93 -7.90 18.08
N LEU A 382 8.88 -8.34 18.79
CA LEU A 382 8.16 -7.52 19.75
C LEU A 382 9.02 -7.18 20.99
N ASP A 383 9.96 -8.04 21.38
CA ASP A 383 10.94 -7.74 22.42
C ASP A 383 11.87 -6.59 22.01
N LEU A 384 12.32 -6.57 20.75
CA LEU A 384 13.09 -5.44 20.20
C LEU A 384 12.26 -4.15 20.12
N ALA A 385 10.97 -4.26 19.78
CA ALA A 385 10.06 -3.13 19.67
C ALA A 385 9.80 -2.38 21.00
N LYS A 386 10.25 -2.91 22.15
CA LYS A 386 10.15 -2.24 23.47
C LYS A 386 10.72 -0.83 23.47
N GLN A 387 11.75 -0.57 22.67
CA GLN A 387 12.37 0.75 22.58
C GLN A 387 11.53 1.74 21.76
N TYR A 388 10.78 1.23 20.77
CA TYR A 388 9.96 2.01 19.84
C TYR A 388 8.67 2.53 20.47
N LEU A 389 8.09 1.80 21.43
CA LEU A 389 6.83 2.13 22.13
C LEU A 389 5.68 2.45 21.15
N PRO A 390 5.28 1.50 20.27
CA PRO A 390 4.21 1.74 19.31
C PRO A 390 2.88 2.03 20.03
N ASN A 391 2.04 2.85 19.40
CA ASN A 391 0.64 3.05 19.85
C ASN A 391 -0.35 2.24 19.02
N SER A 392 0.07 1.71 17.87
CA SER A 392 -0.70 0.78 17.07
C SER A 392 0.17 -0.40 16.67
N ILE A 393 -0.30 -1.62 16.93
CA ILE A 393 0.35 -2.86 16.47
C ILE A 393 -0.61 -3.60 15.54
N ARG A 394 -0.12 -3.94 14.34
CA ARG A 394 -0.78 -4.81 13.38
C ARG A 394 0.09 -6.04 13.15
N ILE A 395 -0.49 -7.22 13.31
CA ILE A 395 0.18 -8.49 13.03
C ILE A 395 -0.69 -9.26 12.05
N ASP A 396 -0.13 -9.54 10.87
CA ASP A 396 -0.67 -10.53 9.94
C ASP A 396 0.00 -11.87 10.24
N PHE A 397 -0.70 -12.98 10.08
CA PHE A 397 -0.21 -14.33 10.38
C PHE A 397 -0.29 -15.19 9.13
N GLU A 398 0.26 -16.42 9.21
CA GLU A 398 0.33 -17.39 8.12
C GLU A 398 -0.94 -17.53 7.30
N ASN A 399 -0.73 -17.94 6.06
CA ASN A 399 -1.75 -18.09 5.04
C ASN A 399 -2.82 -19.11 5.45
N ILE A 400 -3.93 -18.62 6.01
CA ILE A 400 -5.13 -19.41 6.26
C ILE A 400 -5.60 -20.12 4.99
N GLU A 401 -5.28 -19.61 3.80
CA GLU A 401 -5.54 -20.31 2.54
C GLU A 401 -4.84 -21.68 2.49
N ASP A 402 -3.55 -21.77 2.83
CA ASP A 402 -2.81 -23.04 2.78
C ASP A 402 -3.36 -24.03 3.81
N MET A 403 -3.71 -23.53 5.00
CA MET A 403 -4.44 -24.33 6.00
C MET A 403 -5.78 -24.82 5.46
N TYR A 404 -6.52 -23.95 4.80
CA TYR A 404 -7.81 -24.26 4.21
C TYR A 404 -7.72 -25.27 3.05
N GLN A 405 -6.68 -25.19 2.22
CA GLN A 405 -6.43 -26.16 1.15
C GLN A 405 -6.21 -27.57 1.69
N THR A 406 -5.58 -27.75 2.84
CA THR A 406 -5.44 -29.06 3.48
C THR A 406 -6.81 -29.65 3.86
N PHE A 407 -7.73 -28.81 4.34
CA PHE A 407 -9.11 -29.25 4.59
C PHE A 407 -9.80 -29.63 3.28
N LEU A 408 -9.64 -28.84 2.21
CA LEU A 408 -10.22 -29.11 0.89
C LEU A 408 -9.70 -30.41 0.25
N ALA A 409 -8.39 -30.66 0.30
CA ALA A 409 -7.79 -31.85 -0.28
C ALA A 409 -8.35 -33.14 0.35
N ARG A 410 -8.61 -33.13 1.66
CA ARG A 410 -9.16 -34.27 2.39
C ARG A 410 -10.60 -34.62 2.00
N ASP A 411 -11.43 -33.63 1.66
CA ASP A 411 -12.83 -33.84 1.21
C ASP A 411 -12.89 -34.54 -0.16
N VAL A 412 -11.91 -34.30 -1.02
CA VAL A 412 -11.87 -34.86 -2.39
C VAL A 412 -11.54 -36.35 -2.37
N ASP A 413 -10.70 -36.79 -1.43
CA ASP A 413 -10.27 -38.18 -1.29
C ASP A 413 -11.31 -39.05 -0.55
N ASP A 414 -12.10 -38.46 0.35
CA ASP A 414 -13.05 -39.18 1.22
C ASP A 414 -14.51 -39.05 0.74
N LYS A 415 -14.76 -39.35 -0.54
CA LYS A 415 -16.07 -39.20 -1.23
C LYS A 415 -17.27 -39.91 -0.58
N ASN A 416 -17.06 -40.70 0.48
CA ASN A 416 -18.09 -41.46 1.19
C ASN A 416 -18.45 -40.93 2.59
N THR A 417 -17.78 -39.89 3.11
CA THR A 417 -18.14 -39.33 4.42
C THR A 417 -18.43 -37.83 4.32
N GLN A 418 -19.71 -37.47 4.34
CA GLN A 418 -20.17 -36.13 4.73
C GLN A 418 -19.92 -35.90 6.24
N GLN A 419 -18.71 -36.16 6.73
CA GLN A 419 -18.39 -36.07 8.15
C GLN A 419 -18.22 -34.60 8.51
N PHE A 420 -18.99 -34.18 9.52
CA PHE A 420 -18.92 -32.84 10.07
C PHE A 420 -17.67 -32.75 10.95
N LEU A 421 -16.71 -31.90 10.57
CA LEU A 421 -15.49 -31.70 11.35
C LEU A 421 -15.81 -30.89 12.60
N THR A 422 -15.64 -31.51 13.76
CA THR A 422 -15.76 -30.86 15.08
C THR A 422 -14.62 -29.86 15.32
N ALA A 423 -14.81 -28.95 16.29
CA ALA A 423 -13.77 -28.01 16.70
C ALA A 423 -12.46 -28.71 17.12
N ASP A 424 -12.57 -29.86 17.81
CA ASP A 424 -11.42 -30.67 18.24
C ASP A 424 -10.70 -31.33 17.07
N GLU A 425 -11.43 -31.82 16.06
CA GLU A 425 -10.84 -32.37 14.84
C GLU A 425 -10.13 -31.30 14.01
N ILE A 426 -10.74 -30.12 13.86
CA ILE A 426 -10.10 -28.96 13.21
C ILE A 426 -8.81 -28.60 13.93
N LYS A 427 -8.87 -28.47 15.26
CA LYS A 427 -7.69 -28.19 16.09
C LYS A 427 -6.61 -29.26 15.91
N HIS A 428 -6.98 -30.54 15.94
CA HIS A 428 -6.05 -31.64 15.75
C HIS A 428 -5.37 -31.55 14.38
N ILE A 429 -6.13 -31.29 13.32
CA ILE A 429 -5.60 -31.16 11.95
C ILE A 429 -4.62 -29.98 11.87
N MET A 430 -4.98 -28.82 12.41
CA MET A 430 -4.12 -27.63 12.37
C MET A 430 -2.80 -27.85 13.11
N VAL A 431 -2.85 -28.45 14.31
CA VAL A 431 -1.64 -28.72 15.10
C VAL A 431 -0.76 -29.78 14.43
N GLN A 432 -1.34 -30.84 13.87
CA GLN A 432 -0.57 -31.97 13.31
C GLN A 432 -0.02 -31.71 11.90
N HIS A 433 -0.76 -30.99 11.05
CA HIS A 433 -0.41 -30.85 9.64
C HIS A 433 0.24 -29.51 9.28
N HIS A 434 0.01 -28.48 10.08
CA HIS A 434 0.50 -27.13 9.80
C HIS A 434 1.49 -26.61 10.84
N ASN A 435 1.92 -27.45 11.80
CA ASN A 435 2.80 -27.06 12.90
C ASN A 435 2.36 -25.76 13.58
N VAL A 436 1.05 -25.49 13.64
CA VAL A 436 0.53 -24.26 14.25
C VAL A 436 0.98 -24.27 15.71
N ASP A 437 1.95 -23.40 16.04
CA ASP A 437 2.41 -23.22 17.39
C ASP A 437 1.35 -22.42 18.16
N VAL A 438 0.40 -23.16 18.69
CA VAL A 438 -0.71 -22.68 19.49
C VAL A 438 -0.27 -22.00 20.81
N ASN A 439 0.96 -22.24 21.29
CA ASN A 439 1.52 -21.52 22.45
C ASN A 439 2.11 -20.15 22.03
N SER A 440 2.61 -20.03 20.81
CA SER A 440 3.17 -18.77 20.28
C SER A 440 2.13 -17.64 20.26
N SER A 441 0.86 -17.95 19.94
CA SER A 441 -0.21 -16.96 19.84
C SER A 441 -0.45 -16.20 21.15
N TRP A 442 -0.49 -16.89 22.29
CA TRP A 442 -0.64 -16.25 23.60
C TRP A 442 0.61 -15.48 24.02
N ALA A 443 1.80 -16.00 23.69
CA ALA A 443 3.05 -15.27 23.93
C ALA A 443 3.07 -13.93 23.17
N ILE A 444 2.61 -13.92 21.92
CA ILE A 444 2.49 -12.72 21.09
C ILE A 444 1.48 -11.73 21.70
N VAL A 445 0.28 -12.20 22.04
CA VAL A 445 -0.75 -11.35 22.69
C VAL A 445 -0.21 -10.71 23.96
N ASN A 446 0.45 -11.48 24.82
CA ASN A 446 1.02 -10.98 26.07
C ASN A 446 2.09 -9.93 25.83
N GLN A 447 2.96 -10.18 24.86
CA GLN A 447 4.04 -9.28 24.53
C GLN A 447 3.53 -7.97 23.93
N VAL A 448 2.54 -8.03 23.04
CA VAL A 448 1.84 -6.86 22.50
C VAL A 448 1.19 -6.05 23.63
N HIS A 449 0.51 -6.71 24.56
CA HIS A 449 -0.08 -6.03 25.71
C HIS A 449 0.96 -5.32 26.57
N HIS A 450 2.12 -5.94 26.80
CA HIS A 450 3.22 -5.31 27.51
C HIS A 450 3.68 -4.03 26.79
N LEU A 451 3.83 -4.06 25.47
CA LEU A 451 4.24 -2.88 24.69
C LEU A 451 3.22 -1.74 24.75
N LEU A 452 1.93 -2.07 24.65
CA LEU A 452 0.84 -1.09 24.60
C LEU A 452 0.46 -0.51 25.96
N ARG A 453 0.96 -1.06 27.07
CA ARG A 453 0.59 -0.64 28.44
C ARG A 453 0.76 0.86 28.71
N GLN A 454 1.71 1.51 28.03
CA GLN A 454 2.02 2.93 28.20
C GLN A 454 1.43 3.83 27.09
N ALA A 455 0.81 3.24 26.07
CA ALA A 455 0.30 3.96 24.92
C ALA A 455 -1.17 4.36 25.13
N GLU A 456 -1.48 5.64 24.93
CA GLU A 456 -2.87 6.14 24.89
C GLU A 456 -3.03 7.16 23.75
N PRO A 457 -3.86 6.89 22.72
CA PRO A 457 -4.67 5.69 22.49
C PRO A 457 -3.84 4.49 21.99
N ALA A 458 -4.21 3.27 22.40
CA ALA A 458 -3.60 2.02 21.96
C ALA A 458 -4.53 1.21 21.05
N SER A 459 -4.04 0.79 19.88
CA SER A 459 -4.78 -0.08 18.94
C SER A 459 -4.04 -1.37 18.60
N LEU A 460 -4.82 -2.44 18.45
CA LEU A 460 -4.34 -3.77 18.13
C LEU A 460 -5.18 -4.39 17.02
N HIS A 461 -4.50 -4.87 15.98
CA HIS A 461 -5.12 -5.58 14.88
C HIS A 461 -4.39 -6.89 14.61
N PHE A 462 -5.13 -7.99 14.68
CA PHE A 462 -4.67 -9.32 14.32
C PHE A 462 -5.39 -9.78 13.07
N ARG A 463 -4.63 -10.25 12.08
CA ARG A 463 -5.16 -10.82 10.85
C ARG A 463 -4.62 -12.23 10.68
N ASN A 464 -5.46 -13.15 10.22
CA ASN A 464 -5.11 -14.55 10.04
C ASN A 464 -4.65 -15.29 11.32
N MET A 465 -4.94 -14.75 12.50
CA MET A 465 -4.46 -15.32 13.76
C MET A 465 -5.22 -16.60 14.11
N VAL A 466 -4.50 -17.61 14.61
CA VAL A 466 -5.10 -18.89 15.04
C VAL A 466 -4.91 -19.08 16.55
N MET A 467 -5.99 -18.97 17.33
CA MET A 467 -5.98 -19.12 18.79
C MET A 467 -6.81 -20.33 19.22
N LEU A 468 -6.14 -21.45 19.57
CA LEU A 468 -6.77 -22.74 19.86
C LEU A 468 -6.55 -23.27 21.30
N HIS A 469 -5.98 -22.47 22.20
CA HIS A 469 -5.73 -22.87 23.59
C HIS A 469 -6.32 -21.89 24.61
N THR A 470 -6.68 -22.44 25.76
CA THR A 470 -7.31 -21.75 26.90
C THR A 470 -6.36 -21.23 27.95
N GLU A 471 -5.12 -21.70 27.96
CA GLU A 471 -4.18 -21.34 29.00
C GLU A 471 -3.61 -19.95 28.72
N SER A 472 -4.15 -18.97 29.43
CA SER A 472 -3.57 -17.64 29.54
C SER A 472 -2.39 -17.71 30.51
N PRO A 473 -1.16 -17.39 30.08
CA PRO A 473 -0.06 -17.13 31.02
C PRO A 473 -0.40 -15.94 31.94
N ASP A 474 0.40 -15.69 32.97
CA ASP A 474 0.28 -14.52 33.86
C ASP A 474 0.38 -13.20 33.06
N VAL A 475 -0.75 -12.69 32.56
CA VAL A 475 -0.79 -11.48 31.74
C VAL A 475 -0.95 -10.26 32.63
N THR A 476 -0.17 -9.22 32.31
CA THR A 476 -0.37 -7.91 32.92
C THR A 476 -1.55 -7.20 32.24
N PRO A 477 -2.56 -6.73 32.98
CA PRO A 477 -3.75 -6.13 32.38
C PRO A 477 -3.44 -4.81 31.66
N VAL A 478 -4.03 -4.62 30.48
CA VAL A 478 -4.05 -3.34 29.75
C VAL A 478 -5.33 -2.61 30.11
N LYS A 479 -5.18 -1.38 30.61
CA LYS A 479 -6.31 -0.61 31.15
C LYS A 479 -7.34 -0.24 30.09
N LYS A 480 -6.88 0.10 28.88
CA LYS A 480 -7.74 0.61 27.81
C LYS A 480 -7.14 0.37 26.41
N LEU A 481 -7.96 -0.10 25.49
CA LEU A 481 -7.67 -0.10 24.05
C LEU A 481 -8.68 0.78 23.31
N SER A 482 -8.22 1.56 22.33
CA SER A 482 -9.10 2.27 21.40
C SER A 482 -9.69 1.34 20.34
N LEU A 483 -8.93 0.32 19.93
CA LEU A 483 -9.34 -0.67 18.95
C LEU A 483 -8.71 -2.03 19.29
N LEU A 484 -9.52 -3.08 19.31
CA LEU A 484 -9.09 -4.46 19.18
C LEU A 484 -9.79 -5.07 17.97
N SER A 485 -9.05 -5.59 17.01
CA SER A 485 -9.61 -6.15 15.79
C SER A 485 -9.04 -7.53 15.53
N PHE A 486 -9.93 -8.48 15.22
CA PHE A 486 -9.61 -9.76 14.61
C PHE A 486 -10.19 -9.77 13.19
N ASP A 487 -9.34 -9.98 12.20
CA ASP A 487 -9.73 -10.11 10.80
C ASP A 487 -9.32 -11.48 10.27
N THR A 488 -10.27 -12.16 9.60
CA THR A 488 -10.03 -13.45 8.94
C THR A 488 -9.31 -14.43 9.87
N SER A 489 -9.68 -14.48 11.16
CA SER A 489 -8.93 -15.24 12.18
C SER A 489 -9.73 -16.45 12.67
N ILE A 490 -9.05 -17.45 13.23
CA ILE A 490 -9.66 -18.65 13.82
C ILE A 490 -9.49 -18.58 15.34
N LEU A 491 -10.61 -18.51 16.07
CA LEU A 491 -10.61 -18.35 17.52
C LEU A 491 -11.39 -19.51 18.16
N GLN A 492 -10.86 -20.15 19.19
CA GLN A 492 -11.65 -21.02 20.04
C GLN A 492 -12.57 -20.17 20.94
N HIS A 493 -13.81 -20.61 21.16
CA HIS A 493 -14.84 -19.85 21.89
C HIS A 493 -14.43 -19.40 23.30
N ASN A 494 -13.45 -20.07 23.91
CA ASN A 494 -12.95 -19.82 25.26
C ASN A 494 -11.76 -18.85 25.32
N VAL A 495 -11.24 -18.38 24.17
CA VAL A 495 -10.18 -17.37 24.08
C VAL A 495 -10.65 -15.99 24.54
N LEU A 496 -11.84 -15.56 24.11
CA LEU A 496 -12.40 -14.25 24.46
C LEU A 496 -12.60 -14.08 25.99
N PRO A 497 -13.11 -15.10 26.73
CA PRO A 497 -13.15 -15.05 28.19
C PRO A 497 -11.79 -14.80 28.84
N GLN A 498 -10.72 -15.39 28.29
CA GLN A 498 -9.38 -15.20 28.81
C GLN A 498 -8.85 -13.80 28.51
N LEU A 499 -9.05 -13.30 27.28
CA LEU A 499 -8.76 -11.91 26.93
C LEU A 499 -9.50 -10.92 27.83
N SER A 500 -10.69 -11.27 28.29
CA SER A 500 -11.46 -10.43 29.20
C SER A 500 -10.80 -10.18 30.55
N ASN A 501 -10.00 -11.14 31.04
CA ASN A 501 -9.28 -10.99 32.29
C ASN A 501 -8.17 -9.94 32.20
N VAL A 502 -7.72 -9.63 30.99
CA VAL A 502 -6.55 -8.77 30.73
C VAL A 502 -6.94 -7.44 30.08
N LEU A 503 -8.14 -7.36 29.49
CA LEU A 503 -8.69 -6.18 28.84
C LEU A 503 -9.91 -5.64 29.58
N HIS A 504 -9.73 -4.57 30.35
CA HIS A 504 -10.84 -3.99 31.12
C HIS A 504 -11.73 -3.07 30.29
N ARG A 505 -11.18 -2.36 29.30
CA ARG A 505 -11.95 -1.41 28.48
C ARG A 505 -11.49 -1.42 27.03
N ILE A 506 -12.46 -1.53 26.12
CA ILE A 506 -12.25 -1.48 24.68
C ILE A 506 -13.23 -0.46 24.08
N ASP A 507 -12.73 0.59 23.43
CA ASP A 507 -13.62 1.56 22.79
C ASP A 507 -14.29 0.95 21.54
N ARG A 508 -13.57 0.12 20.77
CA ARG A 508 -14.10 -0.61 19.60
C ARG A 508 -13.50 -2.02 19.50
N LEU A 509 -14.35 -3.05 19.54
CA LEU A 509 -14.00 -4.44 19.27
C LEU A 509 -14.56 -4.84 17.90
N GLU A 510 -13.70 -5.31 17.00
CA GLU A 510 -14.10 -5.75 15.66
C GLU A 510 -13.75 -7.21 15.44
N ILE A 511 -14.74 -7.99 14.99
CA ILE A 511 -14.58 -9.39 14.59
C ILE A 511 -15.08 -9.49 13.15
N THR A 512 -14.13 -9.64 12.22
CA THR A 512 -14.39 -9.61 10.78
C THR A 512 -13.99 -10.93 10.15
N SER A 513 -14.91 -11.59 9.46
CA SER A 513 -14.64 -12.84 8.73
C SER A 513 -13.98 -13.93 9.59
N CYS A 514 -14.18 -13.94 10.91
CA CYS A 514 -13.51 -14.87 11.82
C CYS A 514 -14.32 -16.16 12.00
N ALA A 515 -13.63 -17.30 12.08
CA ALA A 515 -14.20 -18.58 12.50
C ALA A 515 -14.10 -18.71 14.02
N ILE A 516 -15.24 -18.76 14.73
CA ILE A 516 -15.25 -18.99 16.17
C ILE A 516 -15.66 -20.44 16.43
N LEU A 517 -14.68 -21.27 16.78
CA LEU A 517 -14.84 -22.69 17.02
C LEU A 517 -15.57 -22.92 18.35
N ALA A 518 -16.85 -23.25 18.27
CA ALA A 518 -17.72 -23.55 19.40
C ALA A 518 -18.14 -25.03 19.37
N ASP A 519 -18.30 -25.63 20.55
CA ASP A 519 -18.71 -27.03 20.69
C ASP A 519 -20.23 -27.21 20.44
N GLU A 520 -21.00 -26.13 20.60
CA GLU A 520 -22.44 -26.13 20.45
C GLU A 520 -22.85 -25.69 19.04
N PRO A 521 -23.61 -26.51 18.30
CA PRO A 521 -24.12 -26.10 16.99
C PRO A 521 -25.12 -24.94 17.13
N HIS A 522 -25.18 -24.09 16.12
CA HIS A 522 -26.10 -22.95 16.04
C HIS A 522 -25.95 -21.87 17.13
N VAL A 523 -24.81 -21.82 17.84
CA VAL A 523 -24.54 -20.82 18.89
C VAL A 523 -23.21 -20.12 18.63
N LEU A 524 -23.21 -18.79 18.66
CA LEU A 524 -22.01 -17.95 18.71
C LEU A 524 -21.89 -17.33 20.09
N LYS A 525 -20.81 -17.64 20.81
CA LYS A 525 -20.51 -17.07 22.13
C LYS A 525 -19.40 -16.03 22.02
N LEU A 526 -19.72 -14.78 22.34
CA LEU A 526 -18.78 -13.66 22.41
C LEU A 526 -18.68 -13.19 23.86
N PHE A 527 -17.89 -13.90 24.65
CA PHE A 527 -17.85 -13.71 26.10
C PHE A 527 -16.61 -12.94 26.51
N LEU A 528 -16.78 -11.69 26.92
CA LEU A 528 -15.79 -10.85 27.57
C LEU A 528 -16.33 -10.28 28.91
N PRO A 529 -16.68 -11.15 29.88
CA PRO A 529 -17.49 -10.80 31.05
C PRO A 529 -16.92 -9.69 31.95
N SER A 530 -15.61 -9.50 31.95
CA SER A 530 -14.89 -8.51 32.77
C SER A 530 -14.52 -7.24 31.98
N THR A 531 -14.97 -7.12 30.74
CA THR A 531 -14.58 -6.05 29.81
C THR A 531 -15.74 -5.11 29.53
N THR A 532 -15.51 -3.80 29.67
CA THR A 532 -16.40 -2.74 29.17
C THR A 532 -16.11 -2.49 27.70
N ILE A 533 -17.12 -2.62 26.84
CA ILE A 533 -16.99 -2.45 25.40
C ILE A 533 -17.89 -1.30 24.98
N ARG A 534 -17.35 -0.24 24.36
CA ARG A 534 -18.24 0.80 23.82
C ARG A 534 -18.92 0.32 22.54
N THR A 535 -18.16 -0.10 21.52
CA THR A 535 -18.74 -0.60 20.27
C THR A 535 -18.24 -2.01 19.97
N LEU A 536 -19.16 -2.96 19.76
CA LEU A 536 -18.89 -4.29 19.24
C LEU A 536 -19.37 -4.38 17.78
N SER A 537 -18.46 -4.59 16.84
CA SER A 537 -18.76 -4.81 15.42
C SER A 537 -18.52 -6.26 15.03
N LEU A 538 -19.57 -6.96 14.59
CA LEU A 538 -19.50 -8.31 14.05
C LEU A 538 -19.77 -8.29 12.54
N ILE A 539 -18.76 -8.60 11.74
CA ILE A 539 -18.88 -8.69 10.28
C ILE A 539 -18.79 -10.16 9.89
N VAL A 540 -19.95 -10.75 9.57
CA VAL A 540 -20.08 -12.18 9.28
C VAL A 540 -19.86 -12.40 7.78
N ARG A 541 -18.76 -13.08 7.46
CA ARG A 541 -18.36 -13.48 6.10
C ARG A 541 -17.71 -14.87 6.15
N PRO A 542 -17.64 -15.61 5.02
CA PRO A 542 -16.78 -16.77 4.91
C PRO A 542 -15.33 -16.41 5.29
N LEU A 543 -14.60 -17.37 5.87
CA LEU A 543 -13.23 -17.15 6.32
C LEU A 543 -12.33 -16.74 5.14
N LEU A 544 -12.43 -17.45 4.01
CA LEU A 544 -11.76 -17.06 2.77
C LEU A 544 -12.73 -16.32 1.84
N GLY A 545 -12.62 -15.00 1.82
CA GLY A 545 -13.47 -14.14 0.98
C GLY A 545 -13.13 -14.16 -0.52
N ASN A 546 -12.34 -15.12 -1.00
CA ASN A 546 -11.82 -15.11 -2.37
C ASN A 546 -12.81 -15.76 -3.36
N ASP A 547 -13.09 -15.08 -4.48
CA ASP A 547 -14.07 -15.51 -5.48
C ASP A 547 -13.72 -16.87 -6.11
N ALA A 548 -12.43 -17.23 -6.10
CA ALA A 548 -11.93 -18.52 -6.58
C ALA A 548 -12.51 -19.75 -5.84
N TYR A 549 -12.99 -19.58 -4.61
CA TYR A 549 -13.52 -20.66 -3.77
C TYR A 549 -15.04 -20.60 -3.56
N ARG A 550 -15.76 -19.69 -4.22
CA ARG A 550 -17.23 -19.57 -4.11
C ARG A 550 -17.98 -20.85 -4.47
N ASP A 551 -17.40 -21.73 -5.28
CA ASP A 551 -18.03 -23.00 -5.65
C ASP A 551 -17.60 -24.19 -4.75
N ARG A 552 -16.68 -23.96 -3.81
CA ARG A 552 -16.07 -24.97 -2.93
C ARG A 552 -16.30 -24.67 -1.44
N TYR A 553 -17.51 -24.27 -1.07
CA TYR A 553 -17.87 -24.16 0.35
C TYR A 553 -17.88 -25.53 1.01
N PHE A 554 -17.14 -25.68 2.10
CA PHE A 554 -17.21 -26.86 2.96
C PHE A 554 -18.57 -26.85 3.68
N LYS A 555 -19.57 -27.54 3.13
CA LYS A 555 -20.94 -27.56 3.67
C LYS A 555 -21.01 -28.07 5.11
N ASN A 556 -19.99 -28.80 5.57
CA ASN A 556 -19.91 -29.50 6.84
C ASN A 556 -18.69 -29.09 7.71
N CYS A 557 -18.21 -27.85 7.61
CA CYS A 557 -17.10 -27.35 8.44
C CYS A 557 -17.52 -26.14 9.28
N PHE A 558 -17.13 -26.13 10.57
CA PHE A 558 -17.33 -24.98 11.46
C PHE A 558 -16.56 -23.72 11.01
N LEU A 559 -15.52 -23.86 10.17
CA LEU A 559 -14.72 -22.73 9.70
C LEU A 559 -15.52 -21.73 8.84
N GLU A 560 -16.51 -22.23 8.09
CA GLU A 560 -17.23 -21.41 7.11
C GLU A 560 -18.38 -20.59 7.72
N ASN A 561 -18.73 -20.83 8.99
CA ASN A 561 -19.85 -20.16 9.68
C ASN A 561 -21.16 -20.14 8.84
N LEU A 562 -21.41 -21.14 7.98
CA LEU A 562 -22.49 -21.10 6.98
C LEU A 562 -23.87 -20.88 7.60
N GLU A 563 -24.08 -21.41 8.80
CA GLU A 563 -25.34 -21.28 9.51
C GLU A 563 -25.52 -19.87 10.09
N LEU A 564 -24.45 -19.27 10.61
CA LEU A 564 -24.45 -17.88 11.04
C LEU A 564 -24.67 -16.95 9.84
N LEU A 565 -23.99 -17.20 8.71
CA LEU A 565 -24.21 -16.48 7.45
C LEU A 565 -25.66 -16.53 6.98
N LYS A 566 -26.26 -17.73 7.00
CA LYS A 566 -27.70 -17.89 6.69
C LYS A 566 -28.57 -17.12 7.67
N ALA A 567 -28.24 -17.17 8.96
CA ALA A 567 -29.01 -16.52 10.02
C ALA A 567 -28.99 -14.98 9.94
N VAL A 568 -27.86 -14.38 9.56
CA VAL A 568 -27.73 -12.91 9.42
C VAL A 568 -28.17 -12.37 8.07
N SER A 569 -28.46 -13.26 7.10
CA SER A 569 -28.96 -12.85 5.79
C SER A 569 -30.33 -12.14 5.86
N LEU A 570 -30.72 -11.45 4.79
CA LEU A 570 -32.01 -10.73 4.69
C LEU A 570 -33.26 -11.60 4.94
N LYS A 571 -33.15 -12.92 4.81
CA LYS A 571 -34.23 -13.89 5.07
C LYS A 571 -33.96 -14.76 6.29
N GLY A 572 -32.79 -14.58 6.91
CA GLY A 572 -32.32 -15.34 8.05
C GLY A 572 -33.07 -15.00 9.33
N GLN A 573 -32.81 -15.80 10.35
CA GLN A 573 -33.36 -15.61 11.67
C GLN A 573 -32.31 -15.92 12.74
N TYR A 574 -32.14 -15.01 13.68
CA TYR A 574 -31.32 -15.21 14.87
C TYR A 574 -31.97 -14.60 16.11
N THR A 575 -31.55 -15.09 17.28
CA THR A 575 -31.80 -14.49 18.58
C THR A 575 -30.51 -13.88 19.09
N LEU A 576 -30.56 -12.62 19.47
CA LEU A 576 -29.47 -11.88 20.07
C LEU A 576 -29.71 -11.82 21.58
N LYS A 577 -28.75 -12.31 22.36
CA LYS A 577 -28.74 -12.24 23.82
C LYS A 577 -27.51 -11.47 24.26
N ILE A 578 -27.68 -10.33 24.91
CA ILE A 578 -26.61 -9.51 25.46
C ILE A 578 -26.76 -9.52 26.99
N GLU A 579 -25.79 -10.10 27.68
CA GLU A 579 -25.69 -10.09 29.14
C GLU A 579 -24.61 -9.08 29.57
N THR A 580 -25.01 -8.06 30.32
CA THR A 580 -24.12 -7.11 30.99
C THR A 580 -24.16 -7.32 32.51
N SER A 581 -23.33 -6.60 33.26
CA SER A 581 -23.36 -6.65 34.73
C SER A 581 -24.70 -6.18 35.31
N GLU A 582 -25.39 -5.29 34.59
CA GLU A 582 -26.61 -4.62 35.07
C GLU A 582 -27.89 -5.21 34.46
N LYS A 583 -27.82 -5.69 33.21
CA LYS A 583 -29.02 -6.07 32.45
C LYS A 583 -28.75 -7.18 31.44
N THR A 584 -29.81 -7.94 31.17
CA THR A 584 -29.87 -8.88 30.06
C THR A 584 -30.86 -8.37 29.03
N HIS A 585 -30.40 -8.16 27.80
CA HIS A 585 -31.22 -7.82 26.65
C HIS A 585 -31.37 -9.03 25.74
N VAL A 586 -32.61 -9.37 25.36
CA VAL A 586 -32.88 -10.44 24.40
C VAL A 586 -33.80 -9.90 23.30
N SER A 587 -33.36 -10.02 22.06
CA SER A 587 -34.15 -9.69 20.88
C SER A 587 -34.10 -10.82 19.87
N ARG A 588 -35.17 -10.97 19.07
CA ARG A 588 -35.19 -11.91 17.94
C ARG A 588 -35.33 -11.12 16.65
N ARG A 589 -34.47 -11.42 15.69
CA ARG A 589 -34.54 -10.89 14.34
C ARG A 589 -35.04 -11.97 13.39
N LYS A 590 -36.01 -11.63 12.53
CA LYS A 590 -36.43 -12.47 11.40
C LYS A 590 -36.54 -11.60 10.15
N GLY A 591 -35.61 -11.78 9.21
CA GLY A 591 -35.41 -10.88 8.08
C GLY A 591 -35.10 -9.45 8.53
N SER A 592 -35.83 -8.45 8.05
CA SER A 592 -35.64 -7.04 8.47
C SER A 592 -36.48 -6.62 9.69
N ARG A 593 -37.18 -7.56 10.34
CA ARG A 593 -38.08 -7.25 11.46
C ARG A 593 -37.51 -7.75 12.79
N GLU A 594 -37.59 -6.91 13.80
CA GLU A 594 -37.38 -7.27 15.20
C GLU A 594 -38.69 -7.74 15.83
N ALA A 595 -38.63 -8.85 16.56
CA ALA A 595 -39.73 -9.39 17.33
C ALA A 595 -39.44 -9.23 18.83
N LEU A 596 -40.37 -8.60 19.54
CA LEU A 596 -40.36 -8.46 21.01
C LEU A 596 -41.06 -9.67 21.66
N GLY A 597 -40.60 -10.08 22.86
CA GLY A 597 -41.22 -11.15 23.65
C GLY A 597 -40.48 -12.49 23.65
N VAL A 598 -39.15 -12.46 23.71
CA VAL A 598 -38.30 -13.65 23.74
C VAL A 598 -37.93 -13.99 25.19
N SER A 599 -37.90 -15.28 25.55
CA SER A 599 -37.48 -15.73 26.89
C SER A 599 -36.04 -15.32 27.18
N VAL A 600 -35.78 -14.90 28.43
CA VAL A 600 -34.44 -14.52 28.90
C VAL A 600 -33.54 -15.75 29.10
N ASP A 601 -34.13 -16.92 29.34
CA ASP A 601 -33.42 -18.17 29.69
C ASP A 601 -32.95 -18.98 28.47
N ILE A 602 -32.75 -18.32 27.31
CA ILE A 602 -32.24 -19.01 26.12
C ILE A 602 -30.74 -19.24 26.28
N THR A 603 -30.34 -20.50 26.15
CA THR A 603 -28.94 -20.94 26.22
C THR A 603 -28.47 -21.68 24.97
N SER A 604 -29.37 -22.03 24.05
CA SER A 604 -29.06 -22.76 22.82
C SER A 604 -29.79 -22.21 21.60
N GLY A 605 -29.18 -22.36 20.44
CA GLY A 605 -29.76 -22.07 19.15
C GLY A 605 -30.41 -23.30 18.52
N THR A 606 -31.06 -23.08 17.38
CA THR A 606 -31.62 -24.15 16.54
C THR A 606 -31.26 -23.87 15.09
N LYS A 607 -31.39 -24.87 14.22
CA LYS A 607 -31.17 -24.73 12.77
C LYS A 607 -31.95 -23.59 12.12
N ASP A 608 -33.15 -23.29 12.65
CA ASP A 608 -34.04 -22.24 12.13
C ASP A 608 -33.90 -20.90 12.85
N ASN A 609 -33.15 -20.85 13.96
CA ASN A 609 -32.99 -19.66 14.79
C ASN A 609 -31.66 -19.75 15.53
N PHE A 610 -30.62 -19.19 14.91
CA PHE A 610 -29.27 -19.16 15.45
C PHE A 610 -29.19 -18.27 16.70
N LEU A 611 -28.38 -18.62 17.68
CA LEU A 611 -28.19 -17.81 18.89
C LEU A 611 -26.86 -17.05 18.82
N ILE A 612 -26.91 -15.72 18.86
CA ILE A 612 -25.74 -14.87 19.10
C ILE A 612 -25.80 -14.42 20.56
N TRP A 613 -24.87 -14.91 21.37
CA TRP A 613 -24.81 -14.64 22.80
C TRP A 613 -23.54 -13.85 23.14
N ILE A 614 -23.73 -12.60 23.51
CA ILE A 614 -22.68 -11.69 23.98
C ILE A 614 -22.78 -11.58 25.50
N LYS A 615 -21.64 -11.69 26.18
CA LYS A 615 -21.54 -11.45 27.62
C LYS A 615 -20.40 -10.50 27.89
N CYS A 616 -20.63 -9.39 28.56
CA CYS A 616 -19.60 -8.39 28.86
C CYS A 616 -19.87 -7.64 30.16
N ALA A 617 -18.94 -6.81 30.63
CA ALA A 617 -19.20 -5.99 31.81
C ALA A 617 -20.25 -4.91 31.50
N ASP A 618 -20.07 -4.23 30.37
CA ASP A 618 -20.98 -3.22 29.82
C ASP A 618 -20.80 -3.13 28.28
N LEU A 619 -21.86 -2.73 27.58
CA LEU A 619 -21.91 -2.57 26.12
C LEU A 619 -22.76 -1.35 25.73
N GLU A 620 -22.19 -0.36 25.05
CA GLU A 620 -22.95 0.80 24.57
C GLU A 620 -23.66 0.52 23.24
N GLU A 621 -22.95 -0.11 22.29
CA GLU A 621 -23.40 -0.30 20.92
C GLU A 621 -23.01 -1.67 20.34
N PHE A 622 -23.99 -2.36 19.75
CA PHE A 622 -23.77 -3.56 18.94
C PHE A 622 -24.12 -3.33 17.47
N ARG A 623 -23.21 -3.73 16.58
CA ARG A 623 -23.36 -3.67 15.13
C ARG A 623 -23.11 -5.03 14.51
N ILE A 624 -23.95 -5.40 13.55
CA ILE A 624 -23.76 -6.61 12.76
C ILE A 624 -23.94 -6.31 11.28
N SER A 625 -23.12 -6.92 10.43
CA SER A 625 -23.23 -6.81 8.98
C SER A 625 -22.84 -8.11 8.28
N SER A 626 -23.47 -8.37 7.14
CA SER A 626 -23.10 -9.45 6.21
C SER A 626 -22.62 -8.91 4.86
N ASP A 627 -22.42 -7.59 4.71
CA ASP A 627 -22.08 -6.93 3.44
C ASP A 627 -20.63 -6.44 3.43
N TRP A 628 -20.00 -6.43 2.26
CA TRP A 628 -18.67 -5.87 1.96
C TRP A 628 -18.59 -4.37 2.24
N ASN A 629 -19.69 -3.63 2.01
CA ASN A 629 -19.72 -2.17 2.09
C ASN A 629 -19.92 -1.59 3.50
N HIS A 630 -19.81 -2.40 4.56
CA HIS A 630 -19.98 -1.96 5.96
C HIS A 630 -21.30 -1.23 6.22
N ALA A 631 -22.36 -1.55 5.47
CA ALA A 631 -23.71 -1.16 5.85
C ALA A 631 -24.07 -1.93 7.13
N PHE A 632 -23.78 -1.32 8.28
CA PHE A 632 -24.08 -1.90 9.58
C PHE A 632 -25.57 -1.70 9.87
N GLU A 633 -26.21 -2.79 10.27
CA GLU A 633 -27.47 -2.67 10.99
C GLU A 633 -27.13 -2.36 12.45
N LYS A 634 -27.66 -1.24 12.94
CA LYS A 634 -27.59 -0.90 14.36
C LYS A 634 -28.70 -1.66 15.07
N VAL A 635 -28.34 -2.70 15.83
CA VAL A 635 -29.31 -3.65 16.40
C VAL A 635 -29.68 -3.31 17.85
N ALA A 636 -28.84 -2.55 18.56
CA ALA A 636 -29.17 -2.05 19.89
C ALA A 636 -28.49 -0.70 20.17
N ASN A 637 -29.28 0.31 20.55
CA ASN A 637 -28.82 1.39 21.42
C ASN A 637 -29.12 0.91 22.83
N ILE A 638 -28.09 0.59 23.59
CA ILE A 638 -28.27 0.23 24.98
C ILE A 638 -28.33 1.57 25.74
N ASP A 639 -29.51 2.20 25.80
CA ASP A 639 -29.69 3.48 26.50
C ASP A 639 -29.17 3.32 27.94
N ILE A 640 -28.16 4.13 28.28
CA ILE A 640 -27.63 4.31 29.63
C ILE A 640 -28.35 5.53 30.19
N THR A 641 -29.43 5.30 30.94
CA THR A 641 -30.03 6.31 31.83
C THR A 641 -29.45 6.18 33.22
#